data_AF-A0AAE0S662-F1
#
_entry.id   AF-A0AAE0S662-F1
#
_cell.length_a   1.000
_cell.length_b   1.000
_cell.length_c   1.000
_cell.angle_alpha   90.00
_cell.angle_beta   90.00
_cell.angle_gamma   90.00
#
_symmetry.space_group_name_H-M   'P 1'
#
loop_
_entity.id
_entity.type
_entity.pdbx_description
1 polymer ?
#
loop_
_entity_poly.entity_id
_entity_poly.type
_entity_poly.pdbx_seq_one_letter_code
_entity_poly.pdbx_strand_id
1 'polypeptide(L)'
;MGMFCTNITVDPDMGMFCTDITVDPDMGMFCIDITLGIDMGMFCTNITGDPDMGMFCTDIAVGPDMGMFCTDIAVGPDMGMFCTNITLGLDMSMFCRNITVDPDMGMFCTDIAVGSDMGMFCTYITVGPDMCMFCTDIAVGPDIGMFCTNITVDPDMGMFCTDITVHLDMGMFCTNITVDPDMGMFCTDITVHLDMGMFCTDLTVGPDKGYPCQECGDSLKTFIHSDTTMEQTEFRVKGTSLAKIKRKGFPFSHLEAKMPPITGSGDLKSLVNDYTSKHNVMIFSKSTCPFCLKVKDLFRSLDVEFFALELDQVENGSGIQNALLELTGQKTVPNVFIRGKHLGGNDDTQRAHAEGRLLPMINSHVKSYDYDLIVIGGGSGGLAASKEAAQYDKKVAVFDFVKPTPIGTTWGLGGTCVNVGCIPKKLMHQAALLGHGFSDAKEFGWELTDGIKHDWVKMKTAIQDHIGSLNWGYRVQLREQKVDYKNAYAEFISPHRIKATEKNGKVMEYTADKFIIATGERPRYPDIPGAKEFGITSDDLFSLPYCPGKTLVVGASYVALECGGFLQAFGLDVTIMVRSILLRGFDQQMAELVGAYMENLGINLIRSCVPTKIERLEEGSPGKLRVTAHYTDGTEFVDEFNTVLFAIGRDACTQNIGLDRVDVHVNKSGFIPVNEAEQTNVPYIYAIGDILEGKPELTPVAIHAGKLLAQRLFGGSDTLTDYVNVATTVFTPLEYGCIGLSEEDAIQKYGENNLEVYHSNFTPLEWTVPHREENFCYAKLICVISENEKVVGFHVLGPNAGEITQGYAVAIKLGATKADFSATIGIHPTCSEIFTTMATSKRSGQDVKQAGC
;
A
#
# COMPACT_ATOMS: atom_id res chain seq x y z
N MET A 1 11.53 24.98 -36.43
CA MET A 1 12.73 25.74 -36.86
C MET A 1 12.69 26.02 -38.38
N GLY A 2 13.73 26.61 -38.99
CA GLY A 2 13.78 26.84 -40.45
C GLY A 2 13.89 25.55 -41.27
N MET A 3 13.81 25.61 -42.60
CA MET A 3 13.77 24.43 -43.50
C MET A 3 14.97 23.46 -43.36
N PHE A 4 16.11 23.95 -42.87
CA PHE A 4 17.33 23.18 -42.63
C PHE A 4 17.85 23.49 -41.22
N CYS A 5 18.08 22.45 -40.42
CA CYS A 5 18.57 22.51 -39.05
C CYS A 5 19.84 21.65 -38.95
N THR A 6 20.97 22.26 -38.59
CA THR A 6 22.26 21.55 -38.51
C THR A 6 23.06 22.04 -37.29
N ASN A 7 23.70 21.14 -36.54
CA ASN A 7 24.53 21.44 -35.35
C ASN A 7 23.77 22.18 -34.25
N ILE A 8 22.67 21.58 -33.78
CA ILE A 8 21.80 22.20 -32.77
C ILE A 8 21.92 21.44 -31.46
N THR A 9 22.39 22.12 -30.42
CA THR A 9 22.34 21.63 -29.04
C THR A 9 21.33 22.47 -28.26
N VAL A 10 20.32 21.82 -27.70
CA VAL A 10 19.40 22.41 -26.72
C VAL A 10 19.70 21.70 -25.41
N ASP A 11 20.17 22.46 -24.40
CA ASP A 11 20.58 21.93 -23.09
C ASP A 11 20.32 22.97 -21.98
N PRO A 12 19.08 23.10 -21.50
CA PRO A 12 18.74 24.06 -20.47
C PRO A 12 18.92 23.47 -19.06
N ASP A 13 19.72 24.12 -18.21
CA ASP A 13 19.85 23.80 -16.78
C ASP A 13 18.60 24.23 -15.99
N MET A 14 17.89 23.26 -15.41
CA MET A 14 16.68 23.51 -14.63
C MET A 14 16.95 23.49 -13.12
N GLY A 15 16.17 24.26 -12.35
CA GLY A 15 16.33 24.38 -10.89
C GLY A 15 15.99 23.09 -10.13
N MET A 16 16.34 23.05 -8.84
CA MET A 16 16.22 21.87 -7.94
C MET A 16 14.84 21.16 -7.94
N PHE A 17 13.76 21.88 -8.25
CA PHE A 17 12.41 21.33 -8.33
C PHE A 17 11.79 21.69 -9.67
N CYS A 18 11.44 20.65 -10.43
CA CYS A 18 10.88 20.73 -11.77
C CYS A 18 9.51 20.03 -11.76
N THR A 19 8.47 20.73 -12.22
CA THR A 19 7.12 20.17 -12.29
C THR A 19 6.44 20.64 -13.58
N ASP A 20 5.79 19.72 -14.28
CA ASP A 20 5.02 19.98 -15.52
C ASP A 20 5.86 20.60 -16.64
N ILE A 21 6.96 19.93 -17.02
CA ILE A 21 7.83 20.36 -18.12
C ILE A 21 7.41 19.64 -19.41
N THR A 22 7.12 20.42 -20.45
CA THR A 22 6.90 19.89 -21.80
C THR A 22 8.00 20.39 -22.73
N VAL A 23 8.68 19.47 -23.40
CA VAL A 23 9.69 19.78 -24.42
C VAL A 23 9.23 19.20 -25.74
N ASP A 24 8.72 20.09 -26.59
CA ASP A 24 8.10 19.75 -27.88
C ASP A 24 8.58 20.76 -28.95
N PRO A 25 9.86 20.65 -29.40
CA PRO A 25 10.38 21.48 -30.46
C PRO A 25 10.02 20.94 -31.85
N ASP A 26 9.25 21.70 -32.63
CA ASP A 26 9.06 21.45 -34.06
C ASP A 26 10.36 21.68 -34.86
N MET A 27 10.92 20.63 -35.44
CA MET A 27 12.14 20.72 -36.25
C MET A 27 11.87 20.93 -37.75
N GLY A 28 12.89 21.37 -38.48
CA GLY A 28 12.80 21.64 -39.92
C GLY A 28 12.87 20.38 -40.78
N MET A 29 12.50 20.44 -42.06
CA MET A 29 12.46 19.29 -42.99
C MET A 29 13.75 18.43 -43.04
N PHE A 30 14.91 19.05 -42.82
CA PHE A 30 16.21 18.38 -42.76
C PHE A 30 16.90 18.69 -41.43
N CYS A 31 17.21 17.64 -40.67
CA CYS A 31 17.79 17.68 -39.33
C CYS A 31 19.08 16.85 -39.30
N ILE A 32 20.21 17.50 -39.01
CA ILE A 32 21.52 16.84 -38.93
C ILE A 32 22.27 17.33 -37.69
N ASP A 33 22.97 16.45 -36.97
CA ASP A 33 23.77 16.81 -35.78
C ASP A 33 22.93 17.55 -34.72
N ILE A 34 21.90 16.90 -34.19
CA ILE A 34 21.02 17.49 -33.17
C ILE A 34 21.20 16.76 -31.84
N THR A 35 21.41 17.52 -30.77
CA THR A 35 21.44 17.01 -29.40
C THR A 35 20.40 17.74 -28.56
N LEU A 36 19.45 17.00 -28.02
CA LEU A 36 18.47 17.48 -27.06
C LEU A 36 18.80 16.88 -25.69
N GLY A 37 19.59 17.61 -24.91
CA GLY A 37 19.85 17.33 -23.50
C GLY A 37 18.99 18.25 -22.64
N ILE A 38 18.60 17.81 -21.45
CA ILE A 38 17.99 18.68 -20.46
C ILE A 38 18.53 18.23 -19.12
N ASP A 39 19.39 19.02 -18.49
CA ASP A 39 19.80 18.77 -17.10
C ASP A 39 18.66 19.18 -16.15
N MET A 40 17.98 18.17 -15.62
CA MET A 40 16.86 18.36 -14.72
C MET A 40 17.29 18.29 -13.25
N GLY A 41 16.85 19.29 -12.48
CA GLY A 41 17.16 19.35 -11.06
C GLY A 41 16.64 18.16 -10.24
N MET A 42 17.14 18.03 -9.02
CA MET A 42 17.00 16.87 -8.12
C MET A 42 15.62 16.21 -8.02
N PHE A 43 14.52 16.97 -8.14
CA PHE A 43 13.15 16.45 -8.08
C PHE A 43 12.38 16.84 -9.34
N CYS A 44 11.97 15.84 -10.13
CA CYS A 44 11.24 16.05 -11.35
C CYS A 44 9.89 15.30 -11.35
N THR A 45 8.81 16.02 -11.67
CA THR A 45 7.45 15.46 -11.71
C THR A 45 6.75 15.90 -13.00
N ASN A 46 6.15 14.97 -13.73
CA ASN A 46 5.45 15.21 -15.00
C ASN A 46 6.33 15.88 -16.06
N ILE A 47 7.17 15.08 -16.71
CA ILE A 47 7.92 15.52 -17.90
C ILE A 47 7.36 14.81 -19.11
N THR A 48 7.14 15.57 -20.17
CA THR A 48 6.79 15.05 -21.48
C THR A 48 7.72 15.62 -22.53
N GLY A 49 8.44 14.76 -23.23
CA GLY A 49 9.29 15.12 -24.36
C GLY A 49 8.78 14.48 -25.63
N ASP A 50 8.28 15.27 -26.57
CA ASP A 50 7.69 14.78 -27.82
C ASP A 50 8.10 15.72 -28.97
N PRO A 51 9.39 15.75 -29.36
CA PRO A 51 9.84 16.60 -30.45
C PRO A 51 9.38 16.05 -31.81
N ASP A 52 8.68 16.86 -32.61
CA ASP A 52 8.39 16.54 -34.02
C ASP A 52 9.63 16.78 -34.90
N MET A 53 10.17 15.68 -35.44
CA MET A 53 11.40 15.68 -36.20
C MET A 53 11.16 15.74 -37.72
N GLY A 54 12.05 16.46 -38.41
CA GLY A 54 11.98 16.65 -39.84
C GLY A 54 11.99 15.38 -40.68
N MET A 55 11.45 15.45 -41.90
CA MET A 55 11.39 14.35 -42.89
C MET A 55 12.70 13.57 -43.08
N PHE A 56 13.85 14.22 -42.92
CA PHE A 56 15.18 13.58 -42.98
C PHE A 56 15.98 13.92 -41.71
N CYS A 57 16.32 12.89 -40.95
CA CYS A 57 17.02 12.97 -39.68
C CYS A 57 18.30 12.14 -39.70
N THR A 58 19.43 12.74 -39.33
CA THR A 58 20.71 12.04 -39.24
C THR A 58 21.52 12.56 -38.05
N ASP A 59 22.21 11.68 -37.33
CA ASP A 59 23.08 12.04 -36.20
C ASP A 59 22.30 12.81 -35.10
N ILE A 60 21.27 12.17 -34.54
CA ILE A 60 20.43 12.78 -33.51
C ILE A 60 20.58 12.03 -32.19
N ALA A 61 20.80 12.78 -31.12
CA ALA A 61 20.75 12.28 -29.74
C ALA A 61 19.65 13.01 -28.96
N VAL A 62 18.72 12.27 -28.35
CA VAL A 62 17.72 12.81 -27.42
C VAL A 62 17.87 12.09 -26.10
N GLY A 63 18.26 12.83 -25.07
CA GLY A 63 18.48 12.25 -23.76
C GLY A 63 18.61 13.30 -22.66
N PRO A 64 17.53 13.58 -21.91
CA PRO A 64 17.63 14.40 -20.72
C PRO A 64 18.40 13.67 -19.59
N ASP A 65 19.23 14.43 -18.89
CA ASP A 65 19.88 14.01 -17.64
C ASP A 65 18.90 14.29 -16.49
N MET A 66 18.41 13.22 -15.88
CA MET A 66 17.30 13.29 -14.94
C MET A 66 17.76 13.33 -13.48
N GLY A 67 17.06 14.14 -12.70
CA GLY A 67 17.28 14.29 -11.26
C GLY A 67 17.08 13.02 -10.44
N MET A 68 17.46 13.09 -9.17
CA MET A 68 17.45 11.97 -8.21
C MET A 68 16.07 11.32 -8.01
N PHE A 69 15.00 12.09 -8.16
CA PHE A 69 13.63 11.63 -7.95
C PHE A 69 12.73 12.01 -9.11
N CYS A 70 12.30 10.99 -9.87
CA CYS A 70 11.52 11.12 -11.08
C CYS A 70 10.21 10.32 -10.97
N THR A 71 9.07 10.99 -11.17
CA THR A 71 7.76 10.34 -10.96
C THR A 71 7.10 9.90 -12.25
N ASP A 72 6.78 10.83 -13.15
CA ASP A 72 6.05 10.57 -14.39
C ASP A 72 6.83 11.20 -15.55
N ILE A 73 7.49 10.37 -16.36
CA ILE A 73 8.28 10.81 -17.51
C ILE A 73 7.81 10.04 -18.73
N ALA A 74 7.44 10.76 -19.77
CA ALA A 74 7.13 10.19 -21.08
C ALA A 74 8.00 10.88 -22.13
N VAL A 75 8.79 10.11 -22.87
CA VAL A 75 9.57 10.62 -24.01
C VAL A 75 9.25 9.79 -25.24
N GLY A 76 8.68 10.42 -26.25
CA GLY A 76 8.23 9.75 -27.46
C GLY A 76 8.35 10.68 -28.66
N PRO A 77 9.55 10.90 -29.21
CA PRO A 77 9.73 11.75 -30.38
C PRO A 77 9.05 11.17 -31.62
N ASP A 78 8.34 12.02 -32.36
CA ASP A 78 7.84 11.74 -33.71
C ASP A 78 8.99 11.87 -34.73
N MET A 79 9.48 10.74 -35.23
CA MET A 79 10.62 10.72 -36.15
C MET A 79 10.17 10.82 -37.63
N GLY A 80 10.87 11.64 -38.41
CA GLY A 80 10.55 11.81 -39.82
C GLY A 80 10.90 10.62 -40.72
N MET A 81 10.43 10.68 -41.97
CA MET A 81 10.42 9.56 -42.94
C MET A 81 11.74 8.78 -43.13
N PHE A 82 12.89 9.43 -43.00
CA PHE A 82 14.22 8.82 -43.13
C PHE A 82 15.09 9.16 -41.93
N CYS A 83 15.47 8.14 -41.15
CA CYS A 83 16.26 8.29 -39.94
C CYS A 83 17.52 7.42 -39.99
N THR A 84 18.67 8.01 -39.65
CA THR A 84 19.95 7.28 -39.60
C THR A 84 20.80 7.75 -38.43
N ASN A 85 21.43 6.83 -37.69
CA ASN A 85 22.28 7.16 -36.54
C ASN A 85 21.55 7.98 -35.46
N ILE A 86 20.53 7.38 -34.86
CA ILE A 86 19.68 8.02 -33.84
C ILE A 86 19.90 7.32 -32.49
N THR A 87 20.10 8.09 -31.42
CA THR A 87 20.20 7.59 -30.04
C THR A 87 19.14 8.27 -29.17
N LEU A 88 18.28 7.47 -28.54
CA LEU A 88 17.22 7.92 -27.65
C LEU A 88 17.42 7.25 -26.28
N GLY A 89 17.66 8.04 -25.23
CA GLY A 89 17.96 7.48 -23.92
C GLY A 89 17.92 8.46 -22.77
N LEU A 90 17.31 8.08 -21.66
CA LEU A 90 17.30 8.85 -20.41
C LEU A 90 18.46 8.39 -19.53
N ASP A 91 19.23 9.33 -18.95
CA ASP A 91 20.17 9.01 -17.85
C ASP A 91 19.52 9.40 -16.52
N MET A 92 19.23 8.42 -15.65
CA MET A 92 18.49 8.63 -14.41
C MET A 92 19.24 8.15 -13.18
N SER A 93 19.23 8.95 -12.11
CA SER A 93 20.14 8.72 -10.99
C SER A 93 19.66 7.75 -9.90
N MET A 94 18.46 7.87 -9.30
CA MET A 94 18.16 7.07 -8.09
C MET A 94 16.74 6.48 -7.97
N PHE A 95 15.68 7.26 -8.16
CA PHE A 95 14.30 6.79 -7.97
C PHE A 95 13.41 7.18 -9.13
N CYS A 96 12.84 6.18 -9.81
CA CYS A 96 11.97 6.36 -10.97
C CYS A 96 10.66 5.60 -10.76
N ARG A 97 9.52 6.23 -11.04
CA ARG A 97 8.22 5.57 -10.82
C ARG A 97 7.55 5.11 -12.10
N ASN A 98 7.16 6.02 -12.99
CA ASN A 98 6.44 5.76 -14.23
C ASN A 98 7.23 6.38 -15.39
N ILE A 99 7.97 5.55 -16.10
CA ILE A 99 8.83 5.98 -17.20
C ILE A 99 8.34 5.30 -18.48
N THR A 100 8.08 6.09 -19.50
CA THR A 100 7.69 5.61 -20.82
C THR A 100 8.62 6.19 -21.87
N VAL A 101 9.28 5.33 -22.64
CA VAL A 101 10.08 5.70 -23.80
C VAL A 101 9.47 5.02 -25.02
N ASP A 102 8.77 5.80 -25.84
CA ASP A 102 7.88 5.29 -26.88
C ASP A 102 7.95 6.19 -28.13
N PRO A 103 9.07 6.15 -28.87
CA PRO A 103 9.24 6.95 -30.08
C PRO A 103 8.49 6.36 -31.28
N ASP A 104 7.84 7.23 -32.04
CA ASP A 104 7.23 6.90 -33.33
C ASP A 104 8.28 6.99 -34.44
N MET A 105 8.77 5.85 -34.92
CA MET A 105 9.85 5.83 -35.90
C MET A 105 9.34 6.06 -37.32
N GLY A 106 10.11 6.77 -38.16
CA GLY A 106 9.74 7.03 -39.56
C GLY A 106 10.08 5.91 -40.55
N MET A 107 9.52 5.97 -41.77
CA MET A 107 9.43 4.87 -42.75
C MET A 107 10.70 4.05 -43.01
N PHE A 108 11.87 4.68 -42.98
CA PHE A 108 13.18 4.06 -43.21
C PHE A 108 14.14 4.41 -42.08
N CYS A 109 14.57 3.40 -41.33
CA CYS A 109 15.39 3.56 -40.13
C CYS A 109 16.63 2.65 -40.20
N THR A 110 17.82 3.22 -39.98
CA THR A 110 19.09 2.47 -39.88
C THR A 110 19.94 2.99 -38.72
N ASP A 111 20.67 2.13 -38.01
CA ASP A 111 21.57 2.50 -36.91
C ASP A 111 20.85 3.28 -35.81
N ILE A 112 19.92 2.62 -35.10
CA ILE A 112 19.10 3.27 -34.07
C ILE A 112 19.28 2.58 -32.73
N ALA A 113 19.55 3.36 -31.68
CA ALA A 113 19.63 2.89 -30.31
C ALA A 113 18.54 3.56 -29.47
N VAL A 114 17.66 2.76 -28.86
CA VAL A 114 16.66 3.21 -27.90
C VAL A 114 16.95 2.50 -26.58
N GLY A 115 17.61 3.18 -25.65
CA GLY A 115 18.05 2.60 -24.39
C GLY A 115 18.31 3.67 -23.35
N SER A 116 17.92 3.40 -22.11
CA SER A 116 18.02 4.38 -21.01
C SER A 116 18.70 3.75 -19.81
N ASP A 117 19.55 4.53 -19.15
CA ASP A 117 20.23 4.14 -17.91
C ASP A 117 19.30 4.48 -16.73
N MET A 118 18.70 3.44 -16.16
CA MET A 118 17.65 3.58 -15.18
C MET A 118 18.24 3.63 -13.76
N GLY A 119 17.69 4.51 -12.92
CA GLY A 119 18.14 4.70 -11.54
C GLY A 119 17.94 3.46 -10.64
N MET A 120 18.54 3.48 -9.45
CA MET A 120 18.60 2.33 -8.51
C MET A 120 17.25 1.66 -8.18
N PHE A 121 16.15 2.42 -8.14
CA PHE A 121 14.82 1.93 -7.83
C PHE A 121 13.82 2.34 -8.90
N CYS A 122 13.26 1.38 -9.63
CA CYS A 122 12.26 1.64 -10.66
C CYS A 122 10.95 0.86 -10.42
N THR A 123 9.80 1.48 -10.67
CA THR A 123 8.50 0.83 -10.42
C THR A 123 7.81 0.34 -11.69
N TYR A 124 7.57 1.23 -12.65
CA TYR A 124 6.91 0.98 -13.94
C TYR A 124 7.76 1.60 -15.05
N ILE A 125 8.38 0.75 -15.87
CA ILE A 125 9.14 1.17 -17.04
C ILE A 125 8.50 0.52 -18.26
N THR A 126 8.20 1.32 -19.27
CA THR A 126 7.77 0.86 -20.59
C THR A 126 8.72 1.42 -21.63
N VAL A 127 9.34 0.55 -22.41
CA VAL A 127 10.14 0.93 -23.59
C VAL A 127 9.56 0.19 -24.78
N GLY A 128 8.93 0.90 -25.71
CA GLY A 128 8.17 0.25 -26.79
C GLY A 128 8.18 1.08 -28.06
N PRO A 129 9.33 1.27 -28.73
CA PRO A 129 9.36 2.06 -29.95
C PRO A 129 8.50 1.44 -31.05
N ASP A 130 7.68 2.27 -31.71
CA ASP A 130 6.87 1.89 -32.86
C ASP A 130 7.73 1.94 -34.13
N MET A 131 8.21 0.78 -34.56
CA MET A 131 9.17 0.66 -35.65
C MET A 131 8.48 0.67 -37.01
N CYS A 132 9.07 1.41 -37.95
CA CYS A 132 8.47 1.63 -39.25
C CYS A 132 8.74 0.55 -40.30
N MET A 133 8.19 0.71 -41.50
CA MET A 133 8.15 -0.29 -42.58
C MET A 133 9.50 -0.97 -42.90
N PHE A 134 10.63 -0.25 -42.82
CA PHE A 134 11.96 -0.78 -43.08
C PHE A 134 12.95 -0.35 -41.99
N CYS A 135 13.53 -1.34 -41.30
CA CYS A 135 14.41 -1.14 -40.15
C CYS A 135 15.65 -2.04 -40.26
N THR A 136 16.86 -1.51 -40.03
CA THR A 136 18.11 -2.30 -39.99
C THR A 136 19.03 -1.79 -38.89
N ASP A 137 19.77 -2.67 -38.22
CA ASP A 137 20.76 -2.31 -37.20
C ASP A 137 20.17 -1.48 -36.06
N ILE A 138 19.24 -2.09 -35.29
CA ILE A 138 18.51 -1.39 -34.23
C ILE A 138 18.70 -2.09 -32.90
N ALA A 139 19.06 -1.34 -31.87
CA ALA A 139 19.20 -1.79 -30.50
C ALA A 139 18.11 -1.17 -29.62
N VAL A 140 17.35 -2.00 -28.91
CA VAL A 140 16.29 -1.55 -27.98
C VAL A 140 16.52 -2.18 -26.62
N GLY A 141 16.64 -1.38 -25.57
CA GLY A 141 17.04 -1.93 -24.29
C GLY A 141 17.39 -0.94 -23.19
N PRO A 142 16.64 -0.88 -22.08
CA PRO A 142 17.10 -0.15 -20.91
C PRO A 142 18.13 -0.94 -20.11
N ASP A 143 19.10 -0.23 -19.52
CA ASP A 143 19.96 -0.75 -18.47
C ASP A 143 19.27 -0.46 -17.13
N ILE A 144 18.91 -1.54 -16.43
CA ILE A 144 17.95 -1.48 -15.34
C ILE A 144 18.65 -1.43 -14.00
N GLY A 145 18.28 -0.46 -13.15
CA GLY A 145 18.82 -0.34 -11.80
C GLY A 145 18.47 -1.49 -10.85
N MET A 146 19.05 -1.43 -9.65
CA MET A 146 19.15 -2.55 -8.70
C MET A 146 17.81 -3.19 -8.27
N PHE A 147 16.70 -2.43 -8.24
CA PHE A 147 15.38 -2.91 -7.81
C PHE A 147 14.28 -2.46 -8.75
N CYS A 148 13.61 -3.42 -9.40
CA CYS A 148 12.57 -3.14 -10.38
C CYS A 148 11.29 -3.98 -10.21
N THR A 149 10.13 -3.36 -10.40
CA THR A 149 8.84 -4.02 -10.16
C THR A 149 8.13 -4.47 -11.45
N ASN A 150 7.84 -3.56 -12.38
CA ASN A 150 7.15 -3.87 -13.64
C ASN A 150 7.91 -3.24 -14.80
N ILE A 151 8.49 -4.06 -15.66
CA ILE A 151 9.19 -3.61 -16.86
C ILE A 151 8.53 -4.27 -18.06
N THR A 152 8.18 -3.45 -19.04
CA THR A 152 7.65 -3.90 -20.33
C THR A 152 8.56 -3.36 -21.43
N VAL A 153 9.16 -4.27 -22.20
CA VAL A 153 9.88 -3.95 -23.42
C VAL A 153 9.11 -4.57 -24.58
N ASP A 154 8.42 -3.74 -25.34
CA ASP A 154 7.45 -4.13 -26.37
C ASP A 154 7.63 -3.26 -27.63
N PRO A 155 8.74 -3.44 -28.37
CA PRO A 155 8.92 -2.75 -29.65
C PRO A 155 8.00 -3.37 -30.71
N ASP A 156 7.15 -2.56 -31.36
CA ASP A 156 6.36 -3.00 -32.53
C ASP A 156 7.26 -3.01 -33.76
N MET A 157 7.67 -4.19 -34.22
CA MET A 157 8.57 -4.33 -35.36
C MET A 157 7.80 -4.16 -36.68
N GLY A 158 8.22 -3.20 -37.48
CA GLY A 158 7.65 -2.96 -38.81
C GLY A 158 7.85 -4.10 -39.82
N MET A 159 7.31 -3.91 -41.04
CA MET A 159 7.12 -5.00 -42.01
C MET A 159 8.40 -5.73 -42.42
N PHE A 160 9.54 -5.04 -42.49
CA PHE A 160 10.83 -5.57 -42.90
C PHE A 160 11.93 -5.12 -41.93
N CYS A 161 12.39 -6.04 -41.08
CA CYS A 161 13.42 -5.75 -40.07
C CYS A 161 14.59 -6.73 -40.20
N THR A 162 15.83 -6.23 -40.14
CA THR A 162 17.04 -7.06 -40.12
C THR A 162 18.00 -6.56 -39.05
N ASP A 163 18.72 -7.48 -38.38
CA ASP A 163 19.75 -7.13 -37.38
C ASP A 163 19.20 -6.26 -36.24
N ILE A 164 18.13 -6.74 -35.60
CA ILE A 164 17.52 -6.07 -34.44
C ILE A 164 17.98 -6.76 -33.16
N THR A 165 18.46 -6.00 -32.20
CA THR A 165 18.93 -6.48 -30.90
C THR A 165 18.07 -5.90 -29.79
N VAL A 166 17.40 -6.74 -29.02
CA VAL A 166 16.75 -6.34 -27.78
C VAL A 166 17.68 -6.73 -26.62
N HIS A 167 18.23 -5.75 -25.90
CA HIS A 167 19.18 -5.98 -24.82
C HIS A 167 18.58 -5.51 -23.50
N LEU A 168 18.48 -6.37 -22.49
CA LEU A 168 18.09 -5.92 -21.16
C LEU A 168 19.16 -6.36 -20.16
N ASP A 169 19.81 -5.39 -19.53
CA ASP A 169 20.65 -5.63 -18.35
C ASP A 169 19.79 -5.46 -17.09
N MET A 170 19.44 -6.57 -16.44
CA MET A 170 18.57 -6.57 -15.27
C MET A 170 19.37 -6.40 -13.98
N GLY A 171 18.98 -5.40 -13.19
CA GLY A 171 19.47 -5.24 -11.82
C GLY A 171 19.11 -6.40 -10.88
N MET A 172 19.58 -6.30 -9.65
CA MET A 172 19.65 -7.40 -8.68
C MET A 172 18.30 -8.07 -8.33
N PHE A 173 17.21 -7.30 -8.32
CA PHE A 173 15.87 -7.77 -7.97
C PHE A 173 14.82 -7.26 -8.97
N CYS A 174 14.15 -8.19 -9.67
CA CYS A 174 13.08 -7.89 -10.60
C CYS A 174 11.82 -8.71 -10.29
N THR A 175 10.64 -8.10 -10.39
CA THR A 175 9.38 -8.81 -10.11
C THR A 175 8.71 -9.29 -11.39
N ASN A 176 8.15 -8.38 -12.20
CA ASN A 176 7.43 -8.68 -13.44
C ASN A 176 8.16 -8.05 -14.63
N ILE A 177 8.77 -8.87 -15.47
CA ILE A 177 9.41 -8.41 -16.71
C ILE A 177 8.69 -9.05 -17.89
N THR A 178 8.25 -8.22 -18.82
CA THR A 178 7.65 -8.64 -20.09
C THR A 178 8.51 -8.12 -21.23
N VAL A 179 9.06 -9.03 -22.04
CA VAL A 179 9.74 -8.71 -23.29
C VAL A 179 8.98 -9.37 -24.42
N ASP A 180 8.19 -8.58 -25.13
CA ASP A 180 7.25 -9.07 -26.15
C ASP A 180 7.39 -8.23 -27.43
N PRO A 181 8.48 -8.38 -28.21
CA PRO A 181 8.57 -7.66 -29.48
C PRO A 181 7.48 -8.16 -30.45
N ASP A 182 6.56 -7.29 -30.90
CA ASP A 182 5.60 -7.67 -31.94
C ASP A 182 6.35 -7.83 -33.26
N MET A 183 6.41 -9.05 -33.77
CA MET A 183 7.25 -9.37 -34.93
C MET A 183 6.55 -9.04 -36.24
N GLY A 184 7.20 -8.21 -37.05
CA GLY A 184 6.82 -7.90 -38.42
C GLY A 184 6.81 -9.08 -39.38
N MET A 185 6.26 -8.85 -40.58
CA MET A 185 5.98 -9.90 -41.57
C MET A 185 7.25 -10.59 -42.12
N PHE A 186 8.37 -9.85 -42.18
CA PHE A 186 9.64 -10.31 -42.73
C PHE A 186 10.82 -9.85 -41.87
N CYS A 187 11.00 -10.51 -40.72
CA CYS A 187 12.12 -10.25 -39.82
C CYS A 187 13.24 -11.31 -39.98
N THR A 188 14.50 -10.87 -40.04
CA THR A 188 15.70 -11.73 -40.06
C THR A 188 16.71 -11.27 -39.01
N ASP A 189 17.35 -12.23 -38.33
CA ASP A 189 18.41 -11.95 -37.36
C ASP A 189 17.99 -11.00 -36.22
N ILE A 190 16.85 -11.31 -35.58
CA ILE A 190 16.45 -10.68 -34.33
C ILE A 190 17.04 -11.46 -33.16
N THR A 191 17.74 -10.75 -32.28
CA THR A 191 18.43 -11.30 -31.12
C THR A 191 17.92 -10.65 -29.85
N VAL A 192 17.53 -11.46 -28.86
CA VAL A 192 17.15 -10.98 -27.53
C VAL A 192 18.22 -11.44 -26.55
N HIS A 193 18.93 -10.49 -25.95
CA HIS A 193 19.94 -10.71 -24.92
C HIS A 193 19.36 -10.27 -23.57
N LEU A 194 19.38 -11.19 -22.61
CA LEU A 194 18.92 -10.95 -21.25
C LEU A 194 20.04 -11.27 -20.27
N ASP A 195 20.59 -10.22 -19.66
CA ASP A 195 21.49 -10.35 -18.53
C ASP A 195 20.63 -10.38 -17.26
N MET A 196 20.40 -11.59 -16.73
CA MET A 196 19.49 -11.78 -15.60
C MET A 196 20.12 -11.39 -14.26
N GLY A 197 19.40 -10.59 -13.49
CA GLY A 197 19.70 -10.31 -12.09
C GLY A 197 19.59 -11.54 -11.18
N MET A 198 20.09 -11.42 -9.94
CA MET A 198 20.12 -12.55 -8.99
C MET A 198 18.73 -13.11 -8.65
N PHE A 199 17.68 -12.29 -8.71
CA PHE A 199 16.30 -12.69 -8.37
C PHE A 199 15.30 -12.09 -9.35
N CYS A 200 14.64 -12.93 -10.15
CA CYS A 200 13.53 -12.55 -11.03
C CYS A 200 12.31 -13.45 -10.76
N THR A 201 11.16 -12.85 -10.43
CA THR A 201 9.98 -13.58 -9.95
C THR A 201 9.13 -14.12 -11.11
N ASP A 202 8.81 -13.24 -12.07
CA ASP A 202 7.99 -13.51 -13.25
C ASP A 202 8.62 -12.84 -14.48
N LEU A 203 9.24 -13.66 -15.33
CA LEU A 203 9.79 -13.23 -16.63
C LEU A 203 8.99 -13.87 -17.76
N THR A 204 8.42 -13.03 -18.63
CA THR A 204 7.76 -13.44 -19.87
C THR A 204 8.57 -12.94 -21.05
N VAL A 205 9.04 -13.87 -21.88
CA VAL A 205 9.80 -13.56 -23.10
C VAL A 205 9.17 -14.29 -24.27
N GLY A 206 8.78 -13.54 -25.28
CA GLY A 206 8.42 -14.08 -26.59
C GLY A 206 7.18 -13.46 -27.21
N PRO A 207 7.11 -13.43 -28.55
CA PRO A 207 6.01 -12.83 -29.29
C PRO A 207 4.70 -13.56 -28.97
N ASP A 208 3.65 -12.82 -28.62
CA ASP A 208 2.32 -13.38 -28.35
C ASP A 208 1.74 -14.15 -29.58
N LYS A 209 2.32 -13.94 -30.77
CA LYS A 209 2.01 -14.59 -32.05
C LYS A 209 2.93 -15.78 -32.43
N GLY A 210 3.37 -16.63 -31.49
CA GLY A 210 3.67 -18.06 -31.76
C GLY A 210 4.71 -18.43 -32.85
N TYR A 211 5.82 -17.70 -32.95
CA TYR A 211 6.91 -18.02 -33.90
C TYR A 211 7.85 -19.13 -33.35
N PRO A 212 8.44 -19.99 -34.22
CA PRO A 212 9.27 -21.12 -33.79
C PRO A 212 10.70 -20.70 -33.38
N CYS A 213 11.16 -21.12 -32.20
CA CYS A 213 12.53 -20.97 -31.71
C CYS A 213 13.45 -22.09 -32.23
N GLN A 214 14.67 -21.77 -32.69
CA GLN A 214 15.61 -22.79 -33.22
C GLN A 214 16.31 -23.63 -32.14
N GLU A 215 16.44 -23.16 -30.90
CA GLU A 215 17.14 -23.91 -29.85
C GLU A 215 16.24 -24.91 -29.12
N CYS A 216 14.97 -24.58 -28.90
CA CYS A 216 14.02 -25.45 -28.20
C CYS A 216 12.99 -26.15 -29.11
N GLY A 217 12.77 -25.68 -30.35
CA GLY A 217 11.88 -26.32 -31.32
C GLY A 217 10.37 -26.13 -31.08
N ASP A 218 9.96 -25.38 -30.06
CA ASP A 218 8.57 -25.03 -29.72
C ASP A 218 8.31 -23.50 -29.87
N SER A 219 7.03 -23.08 -29.81
CA SER A 219 6.67 -21.66 -29.67
C SER A 219 7.20 -21.14 -28.33
N LEU A 220 8.00 -20.07 -28.35
CA LEU A 220 8.54 -19.41 -27.15
C LEU A 220 7.37 -18.92 -26.26
N LYS A 221 6.98 -19.72 -25.27
CA LYS A 221 6.39 -19.25 -24.00
C LYS A 221 7.17 -19.93 -22.89
N THR A 222 8.31 -19.34 -22.53
CA THR A 222 9.09 -19.81 -21.38
C THR A 222 8.60 -19.06 -20.16
N PHE A 223 7.86 -19.72 -19.27
CA PHE A 223 7.67 -19.23 -17.90
C PHE A 223 8.88 -19.70 -17.08
N ILE A 224 9.80 -18.79 -16.76
CA ILE A 224 10.87 -19.08 -15.79
C ILE A 224 10.34 -18.71 -14.41
N HIS A 225 9.89 -19.70 -13.63
CA HIS A 225 9.78 -19.54 -12.17
C HIS A 225 11.13 -19.90 -11.56
N SER A 226 11.92 -18.91 -11.14
CA SER A 226 13.28 -19.17 -10.64
C SER A 226 13.33 -19.23 -9.11
N ASP A 227 13.79 -20.38 -8.60
CA ASP A 227 14.38 -20.57 -7.27
C ASP A 227 15.90 -20.88 -7.44
N THR A 228 16.51 -20.44 -8.55
CA THR A 228 17.92 -20.68 -8.89
C THR A 228 18.54 -19.51 -9.65
N THR A 229 19.69 -19.05 -9.18
CA THR A 229 20.61 -18.13 -9.88
C THR A 229 21.03 -18.70 -11.24
N MET A 230 20.78 -17.96 -12.34
CA MET A 230 21.22 -18.31 -13.70
C MET A 230 22.13 -17.21 -14.27
N GLU A 231 23.24 -17.59 -14.90
CA GLU A 231 24.06 -16.70 -15.74
C GLU A 231 23.49 -16.68 -17.18
N GLN A 232 23.49 -15.49 -17.80
CA GLN A 232 23.22 -15.10 -19.21
C GLN A 232 22.41 -16.07 -20.10
N THR A 233 21.29 -15.60 -20.66
CA THR A 233 20.48 -16.36 -21.64
C THR A 233 20.32 -15.58 -22.95
N GLU A 234 20.66 -16.19 -24.09
CA GLU A 234 20.55 -15.61 -25.45
C GLU A 234 19.48 -16.35 -26.26
N PHE A 235 18.61 -15.62 -26.97
CA PHE A 235 17.62 -16.20 -27.89
C PHE A 235 17.76 -15.62 -29.30
N ARG A 236 17.82 -16.48 -30.33
CA ARG A 236 17.94 -16.08 -31.74
C ARG A 236 16.78 -16.56 -32.61
N VAL A 237 16.17 -15.65 -33.37
CA VAL A 237 15.04 -15.95 -34.28
C VAL A 237 15.45 -15.74 -35.75
N LYS A 238 15.27 -16.75 -36.61
CA LYS A 238 15.48 -16.66 -38.07
C LYS A 238 14.20 -16.92 -38.87
N GLY A 239 13.75 -15.93 -39.64
CA GLY A 239 12.61 -16.08 -40.55
C GLY A 239 12.87 -17.06 -41.69
N THR A 240 11.97 -18.03 -41.91
CA THR A 240 11.95 -18.84 -43.15
C THR A 240 10.56 -18.90 -43.80
N SER A 241 10.57 -18.89 -45.13
CA SER A 241 9.41 -18.74 -46.02
C SER A 241 8.41 -19.91 -46.01
N LEU A 242 7.12 -19.59 -46.06
CA LEU A 242 5.98 -20.33 -46.65
C LEU A 242 6.15 -21.84 -46.96
N ALA A 243 5.50 -22.72 -46.15
CA ALA A 243 4.96 -24.00 -46.66
C ALA A 243 3.91 -24.70 -45.75
N LYS A 244 2.67 -24.78 -46.28
CA LYS A 244 1.66 -25.86 -46.20
C LYS A 244 1.27 -26.51 -44.85
N ILE A 245 0.05 -26.18 -44.44
CA ILE A 245 -0.80 -26.90 -43.47
C ILE A 245 -0.99 -28.38 -43.88
N LYS A 246 -0.64 -29.30 -42.97
CA LYS A 246 -1.25 -30.63 -42.86
C LYS A 246 -1.65 -30.90 -41.42
N ARG A 247 -2.95 -31.02 -41.16
CA ARG A 247 -3.50 -31.55 -39.90
C ARG A 247 -3.05 -32.99 -39.67
N LYS A 248 -2.49 -33.27 -38.49
CA LYS A 248 -2.61 -34.56 -37.79
C LYS A 248 -2.74 -34.26 -36.29
N GLY A 249 -3.75 -34.89 -35.68
CA GLY A 249 -4.25 -34.56 -34.36
C GLY A 249 -3.35 -34.99 -33.20
N PHE A 250 -3.55 -34.32 -32.07
CA PHE A 250 -2.99 -34.67 -30.77
C PHE A 250 -4.01 -35.44 -29.91
N PRO A 251 -3.56 -36.41 -29.11
CA PRO A 251 -4.40 -37.15 -28.16
C PRO A 251 -4.60 -36.37 -26.85
N PHE A 252 -5.75 -36.61 -26.23
CA PHE A 252 -6.19 -36.04 -24.94
C PHE A 252 -5.40 -36.61 -23.76
N SER A 253 -5.06 -35.77 -22.78
CA SER A 253 -4.79 -36.18 -21.39
C SER A 253 -5.88 -35.62 -20.47
N HIS A 254 -6.61 -36.54 -19.84
CA HIS A 254 -7.60 -36.28 -18.80
C HIS A 254 -6.91 -36.16 -17.44
N LEU A 255 -7.24 -35.13 -16.64
CA LEU A 255 -7.06 -35.18 -15.19
C LEU A 255 -8.22 -35.99 -14.60
N GLU A 256 -7.93 -37.21 -14.14
CA GLU A 256 -8.84 -38.00 -13.30
C GLU A 256 -8.65 -37.60 -11.83
N ALA A 257 -9.67 -37.01 -11.21
CA ALA A 257 -9.77 -36.93 -9.76
C ALA A 257 -10.44 -38.21 -9.22
N LYS A 258 -9.72 -38.99 -8.41
CA LYS A 258 -10.28 -40.13 -7.66
C LYS A 258 -10.93 -39.65 -6.36
N MET A 259 -12.19 -40.04 -6.13
CA MET A 259 -12.87 -39.94 -4.83
C MET A 259 -12.94 -41.32 -4.13
N PRO A 260 -13.02 -41.35 -2.78
CA PRO A 260 -13.19 -42.59 -2.02
C PRO A 260 -14.63 -43.13 -2.07
N PRO A 261 -14.85 -44.43 -1.78
CA PRO A 261 -16.13 -45.09 -1.98
C PRO A 261 -17.19 -44.69 -0.94
N ILE A 262 -18.42 -44.42 -1.40
CA ILE A 262 -19.59 -44.22 -0.54
C ILE A 262 -20.41 -45.52 -0.50
N THR A 263 -20.51 -46.11 0.68
CA THR A 263 -21.40 -47.21 1.00
C THR A 263 -22.80 -46.68 1.32
N GLY A 264 -23.81 -47.02 0.50
CA GLY A 264 -25.22 -46.83 0.82
C GLY A 264 -26.10 -46.42 -0.36
N SER A 265 -27.10 -47.25 -0.69
CA SER A 265 -28.04 -47.06 -1.81
C SER A 265 -29.15 -46.02 -1.57
N GLY A 266 -28.91 -45.05 -0.69
CA GLY A 266 -29.75 -43.86 -0.51
C GLY A 266 -28.80 -42.70 -0.20
N ASP A 267 -28.64 -41.67 -1.02
CA ASP A 267 -29.60 -41.04 -1.90
C ASP A 267 -28.86 -40.37 -3.09
N LEU A 268 -28.82 -41.05 -4.25
CA LEU A 268 -28.18 -40.51 -5.46
C LEU A 268 -28.85 -39.21 -5.95
N LYS A 269 -30.09 -38.93 -5.55
CA LYS A 269 -30.74 -37.64 -5.82
C LYS A 269 -30.14 -36.52 -4.99
N SER A 270 -29.81 -36.79 -3.73
CA SER A 270 -29.07 -35.85 -2.89
C SER A 270 -27.70 -35.51 -3.50
N LEU A 271 -27.03 -36.48 -4.12
CA LEU A 271 -25.76 -36.25 -4.81
C LEU A 271 -25.93 -35.35 -6.05
N VAL A 272 -26.95 -35.60 -6.88
CA VAL A 272 -27.27 -34.72 -8.02
C VAL A 272 -27.60 -33.31 -7.54
N ASN A 273 -28.42 -33.18 -6.50
CA ASN A 273 -28.77 -31.89 -5.91
C ASN A 273 -27.53 -31.16 -5.38
N ASP A 274 -26.61 -31.87 -4.71
CA ASP A 274 -25.35 -31.30 -4.21
C ASP A 274 -24.51 -30.70 -5.34
N TYR A 275 -24.22 -31.46 -6.41
CA TYR A 275 -23.49 -30.95 -7.57
C TYR A 275 -24.18 -29.76 -8.24
N THR A 276 -25.50 -29.83 -8.42
CA THR A 276 -26.26 -28.74 -9.06
C THR A 276 -26.37 -27.48 -8.19
N SER A 277 -26.18 -27.60 -6.87
CA SER A 277 -26.16 -26.47 -5.94
C SER A 277 -24.78 -25.81 -5.82
N LYS A 278 -23.69 -26.58 -5.97
CA LYS A 278 -22.32 -26.11 -5.85
C LYS A 278 -21.79 -25.41 -7.10
N HIS A 279 -22.34 -25.70 -8.27
CA HIS A 279 -21.86 -25.16 -9.54
C HIS A 279 -22.93 -24.30 -10.23
N ASN A 280 -22.54 -23.08 -10.64
CA ASN A 280 -23.43 -22.14 -11.35
C ASN A 280 -23.92 -22.71 -12.68
N VAL A 281 -23.05 -23.41 -13.41
CA VAL A 281 -23.41 -24.18 -14.59
C VAL A 281 -22.90 -25.60 -14.39
N MET A 282 -23.83 -26.55 -14.31
CA MET A 282 -23.55 -27.97 -14.10
C MET A 282 -24.01 -28.78 -15.31
N ILE A 283 -23.11 -29.58 -15.89
CA ILE A 283 -23.38 -30.40 -17.08
C ILE A 283 -23.16 -31.86 -16.75
N PHE A 284 -24.22 -32.66 -16.69
CA PHE A 284 -24.07 -34.11 -16.68
C PHE A 284 -23.87 -34.60 -18.12
N SER A 285 -22.71 -35.20 -18.37
CA SER A 285 -22.15 -35.43 -19.70
C SER A 285 -21.74 -36.89 -19.89
N LYS A 286 -21.39 -37.27 -21.13
CA LYS A 286 -20.57 -38.45 -21.42
C LYS A 286 -19.44 -38.08 -22.37
N SER A 287 -18.24 -38.59 -22.13
CA SER A 287 -17.02 -38.19 -22.83
C SER A 287 -17.10 -38.43 -24.35
N THR A 288 -17.87 -39.44 -24.76
CA THR A 288 -18.07 -39.84 -26.17
C THR A 288 -19.27 -39.20 -26.87
N CYS A 289 -20.05 -38.35 -26.18
CA CYS A 289 -21.29 -37.79 -26.73
C CYS A 289 -21.04 -36.48 -27.51
N PRO A 290 -21.34 -36.42 -28.83
CA PRO A 290 -21.12 -35.22 -29.64
C PRO A 290 -22.01 -34.04 -29.23
N PHE A 291 -23.21 -34.29 -28.69
CA PHE A 291 -24.09 -33.24 -28.18
C PHE A 291 -23.58 -32.65 -26.86
N CYS A 292 -22.88 -33.43 -26.03
CA CYS A 292 -22.23 -32.91 -24.82
C CYS A 292 -21.07 -31.98 -25.19
N LEU A 293 -20.27 -32.35 -26.19
CA LEU A 293 -19.18 -31.49 -26.70
C LEU A 293 -19.71 -30.15 -27.21
N LYS A 294 -20.78 -30.16 -28.02
CA LYS A 294 -21.41 -28.91 -28.51
C LYS A 294 -21.86 -27.97 -27.40
N VAL A 295 -22.42 -28.50 -26.32
CA VAL A 295 -22.84 -27.67 -25.17
C VAL A 295 -21.62 -27.09 -24.45
N LYS A 296 -20.58 -27.88 -24.22
CA LYS A 296 -19.33 -27.41 -23.60
C LYS A 296 -18.65 -26.34 -24.43
N ASP A 297 -18.54 -26.56 -25.75
CA ASP A 297 -17.92 -25.61 -26.67
C ASP A 297 -18.73 -24.31 -26.75
N LEU A 298 -20.06 -24.38 -26.66
CA LEU A 298 -20.91 -23.20 -26.55
C LEU A 298 -20.58 -22.40 -25.27
N PHE A 299 -20.55 -23.03 -24.10
CA PHE A 299 -20.21 -22.32 -22.86
C PHE A 299 -18.77 -21.75 -22.88
N ARG A 300 -17.80 -22.48 -23.45
CA ARG A 300 -16.43 -21.96 -23.68
C ARG A 300 -16.43 -20.74 -24.60
N SER A 301 -17.19 -20.77 -25.69
CA SER A 301 -17.28 -19.65 -26.62
C SER A 301 -17.96 -18.41 -26.04
N LEU A 302 -18.73 -18.59 -24.96
CA LEU A 302 -19.39 -17.53 -24.21
C LEU A 302 -18.57 -17.05 -23.01
N ASP A 303 -17.37 -17.60 -22.81
CA ASP A 303 -16.52 -17.36 -21.64
C ASP A 303 -17.24 -17.62 -20.31
N VAL A 304 -18.03 -18.70 -20.27
CA VAL A 304 -18.79 -19.12 -19.09
C VAL A 304 -18.15 -20.36 -18.48
N GLU A 305 -17.67 -20.26 -17.25
CA GLU A 305 -17.21 -21.41 -16.48
C GLU A 305 -18.35 -22.40 -16.21
N PHE A 306 -18.05 -23.70 -16.37
CA PHE A 306 -18.97 -24.79 -16.06
C PHE A 306 -18.24 -25.98 -15.46
N PHE A 307 -18.96 -26.76 -14.67
CA PHE A 307 -18.50 -28.07 -14.22
C PHE A 307 -19.20 -29.17 -15.02
N ALA A 308 -18.44 -30.12 -15.57
CA ALA A 308 -18.99 -31.25 -16.31
C ALA A 308 -18.63 -32.58 -15.64
N LEU A 309 -19.65 -33.38 -15.32
CA LEU A 309 -19.48 -34.73 -14.77
C LEU A 309 -19.67 -35.77 -15.88
N GLU A 310 -18.60 -36.46 -16.26
CA GLU A 310 -18.64 -37.53 -17.26
C GLU A 310 -19.17 -38.83 -16.67
N LEU A 311 -20.45 -39.12 -16.90
CA LEU A 311 -21.13 -40.29 -16.33
C LEU A 311 -20.56 -41.64 -16.81
N ASP A 312 -19.82 -41.67 -17.90
CA ASP A 312 -19.11 -42.85 -18.39
C ASP A 312 -17.74 -43.07 -17.72
N GLN A 313 -17.26 -42.09 -16.94
CA GLN A 313 -15.99 -42.16 -16.20
C GLN A 313 -16.20 -42.28 -14.68
N VAL A 314 -17.45 -42.33 -14.21
CA VAL A 314 -17.81 -42.46 -12.80
C VAL A 314 -18.38 -43.85 -12.53
N GLU A 315 -17.89 -44.51 -11.46
CA GLU A 315 -18.19 -45.90 -11.11
C GLU A 315 -19.70 -46.23 -11.01
N ASN A 316 -20.52 -45.26 -10.57
CA ASN A 316 -21.99 -45.37 -10.50
C ASN A 316 -22.73 -44.38 -11.43
N GLY A 317 -22.15 -44.04 -12.59
CA GLY A 317 -22.75 -43.05 -13.49
C GLY A 317 -24.11 -43.47 -14.07
N SER A 318 -24.38 -44.78 -14.22
CA SER A 318 -25.70 -45.28 -14.62
C SER A 318 -26.78 -45.06 -13.57
N GLY A 319 -26.42 -45.15 -12.27
CA GLY A 319 -27.30 -44.81 -11.16
C GLY A 319 -27.62 -43.32 -11.12
N ILE A 320 -26.61 -42.46 -11.31
CA ILE A 320 -26.78 -41.01 -11.42
C ILE A 320 -27.68 -40.66 -12.63
N GLN A 321 -27.51 -41.34 -13.77
CA GLN A 321 -28.33 -41.14 -14.96
C GLN A 321 -29.81 -41.51 -14.74
N ASN A 322 -30.10 -42.53 -13.92
CA ASN A 322 -31.46 -42.86 -13.53
C ASN A 322 -32.02 -41.85 -12.50
N ALA A 323 -31.21 -41.37 -11.56
CA ALA A 323 -31.60 -40.30 -10.64
C ALA A 323 -31.94 -38.99 -11.37
N LEU A 324 -31.19 -38.64 -12.41
CA LEU A 324 -31.48 -37.51 -13.30
C LEU A 324 -32.82 -37.68 -14.03
N LEU A 325 -33.12 -38.87 -14.53
CA LEU A 325 -34.43 -39.16 -15.14
C LEU A 325 -35.57 -38.94 -14.13
N GLU A 326 -35.41 -39.36 -12.89
CA GLU A 326 -36.44 -39.15 -11.85
C GLU A 326 -36.57 -37.67 -11.43
N LEU A 327 -35.48 -36.90 -11.43
CA LEU A 327 -35.47 -35.48 -11.03
C LEU A 327 -35.93 -34.54 -12.15
N THR A 328 -35.54 -34.80 -13.39
CA THR A 328 -35.72 -33.86 -14.50
C THR A 328 -36.67 -34.37 -15.57
N GLY A 329 -37.06 -35.64 -15.53
CA GLY A 329 -37.80 -36.30 -16.61
C GLY A 329 -36.94 -36.63 -17.84
N GLN A 330 -35.64 -36.33 -17.81
CA GLN A 330 -34.72 -36.51 -18.95
C GLN A 330 -33.62 -37.53 -18.64
N LYS A 331 -33.62 -38.65 -19.37
CA LYS A 331 -32.56 -39.68 -19.28
C LYS A 331 -31.33 -39.34 -20.14
N THR A 332 -31.50 -38.54 -21.18
CA THR A 332 -30.46 -38.23 -22.18
C THR A 332 -29.42 -37.25 -21.64
N VAL A 333 -28.19 -37.38 -22.14
CA VAL A 333 -27.10 -36.41 -21.92
C VAL A 333 -26.88 -35.57 -23.21
N PRO A 334 -26.44 -34.30 -23.13
CA PRO A 334 -26.15 -33.57 -21.89
C PRO A 334 -27.43 -33.25 -21.12
N ASN A 335 -27.34 -33.18 -19.80
CA ASN A 335 -28.40 -32.71 -18.92
C ASN A 335 -27.84 -31.51 -18.15
N VAL A 336 -28.31 -30.31 -18.52
CA VAL A 336 -27.71 -29.02 -18.15
C VAL A 336 -28.54 -28.36 -17.07
N PHE A 337 -27.87 -27.92 -16.01
CA PHE A 337 -28.44 -27.10 -14.96
C PHE A 337 -27.72 -25.76 -14.89
N ILE A 338 -28.51 -24.71 -14.68
CA ILE A 338 -28.02 -23.37 -14.41
C ILE A 338 -28.57 -22.97 -13.05
N ARG A 339 -27.68 -22.80 -12.07
CA ARG A 339 -27.99 -22.41 -10.68
C ARG A 339 -29.07 -23.30 -10.05
N GLY A 340 -28.83 -24.61 -10.08
CA GLY A 340 -29.76 -25.61 -9.57
C GLY A 340 -31.05 -25.82 -10.38
N LYS A 341 -31.34 -25.00 -11.41
CA LYS A 341 -32.51 -25.17 -12.27
C LYS A 341 -32.16 -25.95 -13.54
N HIS A 342 -32.92 -27.00 -13.81
CA HIS A 342 -32.77 -27.80 -15.02
C HIS A 342 -33.17 -26.99 -16.26
N LEU A 343 -32.23 -26.81 -17.18
CA LEU A 343 -32.44 -26.15 -18.47
C LEU A 343 -32.93 -27.13 -19.53
N GLY A 344 -32.39 -28.35 -19.55
CA GLY A 344 -32.68 -29.37 -20.55
C GLY A 344 -31.44 -29.95 -21.21
N GLY A 345 -31.59 -30.41 -22.46
CA GLY A 345 -30.52 -31.00 -23.26
C GLY A 345 -29.79 -30.02 -24.15
N ASN A 346 -29.09 -30.54 -25.16
CA ASN A 346 -28.39 -29.73 -26.15
C ASN A 346 -29.35 -28.76 -26.86
N ASP A 347 -30.48 -29.25 -27.36
CA ASP A 347 -31.39 -28.43 -28.16
C ASP A 347 -32.01 -27.30 -27.34
N ASP A 348 -32.30 -27.55 -26.06
CA ASP A 348 -32.79 -26.53 -25.13
C ASP A 348 -31.73 -25.48 -24.83
N THR A 349 -30.47 -25.90 -24.67
CA THR A 349 -29.34 -25.01 -24.41
C THR A 349 -29.03 -24.13 -25.61
N GLN A 350 -28.97 -24.72 -26.81
CA GLN A 350 -28.75 -23.98 -28.07
C GLN A 350 -29.90 -23.02 -28.37
N ARG A 351 -31.15 -23.44 -28.12
CA ARG A 351 -32.33 -22.57 -28.27
C ARG A 351 -32.31 -21.41 -27.27
N ALA A 352 -31.95 -21.65 -26.01
CA ALA A 352 -31.81 -20.60 -25.02
C ALA A 352 -30.71 -19.59 -25.40
N HIS A 353 -29.62 -20.03 -26.03
CA HIS A 353 -28.59 -19.14 -26.56
C HIS A 353 -29.10 -18.32 -27.75
N ALA A 354 -29.72 -18.96 -28.74
CA ALA A 354 -30.26 -18.30 -29.92
C ALA A 354 -31.36 -17.27 -29.59
N GLU A 355 -32.15 -17.52 -28.54
CA GLU A 355 -33.17 -16.60 -28.03
C GLU A 355 -32.61 -15.53 -27.07
N GLY A 356 -31.28 -15.48 -26.84
CA GLY A 356 -30.64 -14.53 -25.94
C GLY A 356 -30.97 -14.72 -24.46
N ARG A 357 -31.60 -15.84 -24.07
CA ARG A 357 -32.01 -16.12 -22.69
C ARG A 357 -30.92 -16.80 -21.86
N LEU A 358 -29.92 -17.41 -22.51
CA LEU A 358 -28.91 -18.22 -21.83
C LEU A 358 -28.02 -17.39 -20.87
N LEU A 359 -27.42 -16.29 -21.33
CA LEU A 359 -26.60 -15.40 -20.50
C LEU A 359 -27.42 -14.77 -19.35
N PRO A 360 -28.64 -14.24 -19.56
CA PRO A 360 -29.51 -13.83 -18.47
C PRO A 360 -29.79 -14.94 -17.46
N MET A 361 -30.00 -16.19 -17.88
CA MET A 361 -30.21 -17.30 -16.95
C MET A 361 -28.97 -17.61 -16.10
N ILE A 362 -27.78 -17.61 -16.72
CA ILE A 362 -26.48 -17.76 -16.04
C ILE A 362 -26.26 -16.60 -15.07
N ASN A 363 -26.67 -15.39 -15.45
CA ASN A 363 -26.48 -14.16 -14.69
C ASN A 363 -27.62 -13.83 -13.73
N SER A 364 -28.75 -14.56 -13.76
CA SER A 364 -29.95 -14.30 -12.93
C SER A 364 -29.83 -14.73 -11.46
N HIS A 365 -28.94 -14.03 -10.76
CA HIS A 365 -28.90 -13.76 -9.32
C HIS A 365 -28.02 -12.54 -9.04
N VAL A 366 -27.97 -11.56 -9.95
CA VAL A 366 -27.70 -10.20 -9.47
C VAL A 366 -28.98 -9.79 -8.75
N LYS A 367 -29.02 -9.96 -7.42
CA LYS A 367 -29.76 -8.96 -6.64
C LYS A 367 -29.16 -7.64 -7.08
N SER A 368 -29.94 -6.85 -7.81
CA SER A 368 -29.52 -5.55 -8.33
C SER A 368 -29.25 -4.66 -7.13
N TYR A 369 -28.04 -4.72 -6.60
CA TYR A 369 -27.54 -3.78 -5.63
C TYR A 369 -26.93 -2.59 -6.37
N ASP A 370 -26.96 -1.42 -5.74
CA ASP A 370 -26.34 -0.23 -6.32
C ASP A 370 -24.82 -0.39 -6.41
N TYR A 371 -24.21 -1.17 -5.51
CA TYR A 371 -22.76 -1.40 -5.39
C TYR A 371 -22.44 -2.86 -5.06
N ASP A 372 -21.26 -3.34 -5.46
CA ASP A 372 -20.71 -4.61 -4.97
C ASP A 372 -20.18 -4.45 -3.53
N LEU A 373 -19.58 -3.29 -3.24
CA LEU A 373 -19.03 -2.95 -1.95
C LEU A 373 -19.42 -1.53 -1.53
N ILE A 374 -19.95 -1.39 -0.31
CA ILE A 374 -20.02 -0.12 0.40
C ILE A 374 -19.03 -0.11 1.55
N VAL A 375 -18.15 0.89 1.59
CA VAL A 375 -17.26 1.17 2.72
C VAL A 375 -17.84 2.33 3.52
N ILE A 376 -18.02 2.13 4.83
CA ILE A 376 -18.50 3.16 5.76
C ILE A 376 -17.31 3.67 6.58
N GLY A 377 -16.79 4.84 6.20
CA GLY A 377 -15.62 5.49 6.77
C GLY A 377 -14.50 5.68 5.73
N GLY A 378 -14.17 6.93 5.42
CA GLY A 378 -13.14 7.32 4.46
C GLY A 378 -11.78 7.60 5.11
N GLY A 379 -11.42 6.81 6.12
CA GLY A 379 -10.10 6.84 6.75
C GLY A 379 -9.08 5.93 6.09
N SER A 380 -7.94 5.72 6.74
CA SER A 380 -6.80 4.97 6.18
C SER A 380 -7.18 3.58 5.68
N GLY A 381 -7.87 2.76 6.49
CA GLY A 381 -8.29 1.43 6.09
C GLY A 381 -9.41 1.44 5.03
N GLY A 382 -10.40 2.31 5.19
CA GLY A 382 -11.52 2.39 4.26
C GLY A 382 -11.12 2.83 2.85
N LEU A 383 -10.25 3.84 2.74
CA LEU A 383 -9.68 4.28 1.47
C LEU A 383 -8.77 3.22 0.83
N ALA A 384 -8.01 2.48 1.64
CA ALA A 384 -7.18 1.38 1.14
C ALA A 384 -8.05 0.25 0.56
N ALA A 385 -9.04 -0.21 1.33
CA ALA A 385 -9.95 -1.27 0.91
C ALA A 385 -10.76 -0.90 -0.33
N SER A 386 -11.28 0.34 -0.40
CA SER A 386 -12.10 0.76 -1.53
C SER A 386 -11.32 0.86 -2.83
N LYS A 387 -10.09 1.38 -2.76
CA LYS A 387 -9.20 1.52 -3.89
C LYS A 387 -8.72 0.17 -4.41
N GLU A 388 -8.37 -0.72 -3.49
CA GLU A 388 -7.99 -2.10 -3.84
C GLU A 388 -9.15 -2.87 -4.47
N ALA A 389 -10.35 -2.81 -3.88
CA ALA A 389 -11.52 -3.50 -4.40
C ALA A 389 -11.91 -3.04 -5.82
N ALA A 390 -11.72 -1.75 -6.13
CA ALA A 390 -12.03 -1.19 -7.44
C ALA A 390 -11.12 -1.73 -8.55
N GLN A 391 -9.92 -2.22 -8.24
CA GLN A 391 -9.01 -2.84 -9.22
C GLN A 391 -9.54 -4.18 -9.75
N TYR A 392 -10.51 -4.79 -9.06
CA TYR A 392 -11.14 -6.06 -9.45
C TYR A 392 -12.50 -5.86 -10.15
N ASP A 393 -12.64 -4.76 -10.88
CA ASP A 393 -13.85 -4.34 -11.61
C ASP A 393 -15.12 -4.32 -10.76
N LYS A 394 -14.98 -4.01 -9.46
CA LYS A 394 -16.11 -3.89 -8.54
C LYS A 394 -16.65 -2.48 -8.51
N LYS A 395 -17.97 -2.36 -8.46
CA LYS A 395 -18.63 -1.09 -8.23
C LYS A 395 -18.61 -0.76 -6.75
N VAL A 396 -17.74 0.18 -6.36
CA VAL A 396 -17.48 0.52 -4.97
C VAL A 396 -17.99 1.93 -4.64
N ALA A 397 -18.59 2.10 -3.46
CA ALA A 397 -18.83 3.40 -2.87
C ALA A 397 -18.18 3.55 -1.50
N VAL A 398 -17.67 4.75 -1.22
CA VAL A 398 -17.10 5.12 0.09
C VAL A 398 -17.93 6.26 0.67
N PHE A 399 -18.50 6.02 1.84
CA PHE A 399 -19.22 7.02 2.61
C PHE A 399 -18.34 7.54 3.73
N ASP A 400 -18.01 8.83 3.69
CA ASP A 400 -17.26 9.50 4.76
C ASP A 400 -18.04 10.72 5.25
N PHE A 401 -18.08 10.92 6.56
CA PHE A 401 -18.67 12.11 7.15
C PHE A 401 -18.00 12.44 8.47
N VAL A 402 -17.37 13.61 8.52
CA VAL A 402 -16.72 14.10 9.73
C VAL A 402 -17.75 14.82 10.59
N LYS A 403 -18.18 14.16 11.68
CA LYS A 403 -18.99 14.82 12.70
C LYS A 403 -18.15 15.90 13.41
N PRO A 404 -18.58 17.17 13.44
CA PRO A 404 -17.80 18.24 14.06
C PRO A 404 -17.46 17.96 15.53
N THR A 405 -16.35 18.52 16.00
CA THR A 405 -16.00 18.56 17.42
C THR A 405 -17.00 19.45 18.20
N PRO A 406 -17.01 19.43 19.55
CA PRO A 406 -17.88 20.31 20.34
C PRO A 406 -17.74 21.80 19.99
N ILE A 407 -16.54 22.25 19.59
CA ILE A 407 -16.27 23.64 19.17
C ILE A 407 -16.49 23.87 17.67
N GLY A 408 -16.93 22.86 16.92
CA GLY A 408 -17.31 22.96 15.51
C GLY A 408 -16.20 22.64 14.50
N THR A 409 -15.03 22.15 14.95
CA THR A 409 -13.94 21.76 14.05
C THR A 409 -14.34 20.58 13.17
N THR A 410 -14.01 20.63 11.88
CA THR A 410 -14.24 19.57 10.90
C THR A 410 -13.10 19.58 9.89
N TRP A 411 -12.91 18.49 9.16
CA TRP A 411 -11.84 18.33 8.16
C TRP A 411 -12.31 17.58 6.91
N GLY A 412 -11.39 17.34 5.97
CA GLY A 412 -11.64 16.69 4.69
C GLY A 412 -11.50 15.16 4.71
N LEU A 413 -11.46 14.56 3.52
CA LEU A 413 -11.32 13.11 3.34
C LEU A 413 -9.93 12.62 3.74
N GLY A 414 -9.80 11.41 4.28
CA GLY A 414 -8.52 10.83 4.70
C GLY A 414 -8.53 10.28 6.13
N GLY A 415 -9.59 10.58 6.89
CA GLY A 415 -9.77 10.14 8.27
C GLY A 415 -8.80 10.77 9.27
N THR A 416 -8.67 10.13 10.44
CA THR A 416 -7.92 10.65 11.59
C THR A 416 -6.46 10.93 11.25
N CYS A 417 -5.73 9.96 10.70
CA CYS A 417 -4.27 10.07 10.54
C CYS A 417 -3.85 11.25 9.64
N VAL A 418 -4.58 11.48 8.56
CA VAL A 418 -4.30 12.56 7.59
C VAL A 418 -4.58 13.92 8.20
N ASN A 419 -5.71 14.07 8.90
CA ASN A 419 -6.23 15.40 9.26
C ASN A 419 -5.92 15.83 10.68
N VAL A 420 -5.95 14.89 11.63
CA VAL A 420 -5.90 15.16 13.08
C VAL A 420 -5.11 14.10 13.86
N GLY A 421 -4.15 13.47 13.19
CA GLY A 421 -3.39 12.35 13.72
C GLY A 421 -1.96 12.37 13.22
N CYS A 422 -1.47 11.25 12.68
CA CYS A 422 -0.06 11.03 12.38
C CYS A 422 0.61 12.16 11.58
N ILE A 423 -0.04 12.66 10.52
CA ILE A 423 0.53 13.68 9.62
C ILE A 423 0.77 15.01 10.37
N PRO A 424 -0.25 15.72 10.88
CA PRO A 424 0.01 16.96 11.61
C PRO A 424 0.81 16.75 12.89
N LYS A 425 0.64 15.60 13.58
CA LYS A 425 1.44 15.24 14.76
C LYS A 425 2.93 15.20 14.43
N LYS A 426 3.33 14.47 13.38
CA LYS A 426 4.75 14.32 13.02
C LYS A 426 5.33 15.62 12.45
N LEU A 427 4.53 16.43 11.74
CA LEU A 427 4.96 17.74 11.25
C LEU A 427 5.17 18.75 12.39
N MET A 428 4.30 18.78 13.41
CA MET A 428 4.51 19.61 14.60
C MET A 428 5.70 19.09 15.44
N HIS A 429 5.86 17.77 15.55
CA HIS A 429 7.05 17.15 16.17
C HIS A 429 8.34 17.55 15.43
N GLN A 430 8.35 17.52 14.10
CA GLN A 430 9.52 17.98 13.33
C GLN A 430 9.84 19.45 13.59
N ALA A 431 8.82 20.32 13.68
CA ALA A 431 9.03 21.72 14.03
C ALA A 431 9.63 21.87 15.44
N ALA A 432 9.25 21.00 16.39
CA ALA A 432 9.83 20.94 17.73
C ALA A 432 11.30 20.50 17.71
N LEU A 433 11.62 19.44 16.95
CA LEU A 433 13.00 18.97 16.78
C LEU A 433 13.90 20.06 16.17
N LEU A 434 13.41 20.80 15.16
CA LEU A 434 14.12 21.95 14.59
C LEU A 434 14.39 23.05 15.64
N GLY A 435 13.41 23.31 16.53
CA GLY A 435 13.57 24.24 17.64
C GLY A 435 14.74 23.87 18.56
N HIS A 436 14.87 22.59 18.90
CA HIS A 436 16.01 22.09 19.67
C HIS A 436 17.32 22.15 18.86
N GLY A 437 17.27 21.85 17.56
CA GLY A 437 18.42 21.92 16.66
C GLY A 437 19.07 23.30 16.54
N PHE A 438 18.31 24.39 16.76
CA PHE A 438 18.91 25.74 16.82
C PHE A 438 19.87 25.92 18.00
N SER A 439 19.63 25.25 19.13
CA SER A 439 20.57 25.29 20.26
C SER A 439 21.83 24.50 19.91
N ASP A 440 21.67 23.32 19.31
CA ASP A 440 22.80 22.48 18.91
C ASP A 440 23.67 23.16 17.85
N ALA A 441 23.06 23.82 16.87
CA ALA A 441 23.75 24.47 15.77
C ALA A 441 24.78 25.51 16.26
N LYS A 442 24.52 26.19 17.39
CA LYS A 442 25.47 27.15 17.99
C LYS A 442 26.77 26.48 18.41
N GLU A 443 26.67 25.29 19.03
CA GLU A 443 27.84 24.51 19.46
C GLU A 443 28.60 23.89 18.27
N PHE A 444 27.91 23.66 17.15
CA PHE A 444 28.54 23.30 15.87
C PHE A 444 29.11 24.51 15.09
N GLY A 445 29.07 25.72 15.64
CA GLY A 445 29.71 26.91 15.08
C GLY A 445 28.82 27.82 14.22
N TRP A 446 27.49 27.61 14.21
CA TRP A 446 26.57 28.50 13.50
C TRP A 446 26.26 29.76 14.31
N GLU A 447 26.42 30.92 13.69
CA GLU A 447 26.00 32.20 14.27
C GLU A 447 24.51 32.43 14.02
N LEU A 448 23.70 32.28 15.08
CA LEU A 448 22.27 32.55 15.06
C LEU A 448 21.95 33.82 15.87
N THR A 449 21.00 34.62 15.39
CA THR A 449 20.53 35.79 16.13
C THR A 449 19.79 35.37 17.40
N ASP A 450 19.98 36.13 18.48
CA ASP A 450 19.26 35.88 19.72
C ASP A 450 17.76 36.17 19.58
N GLY A 451 16.93 35.39 20.28
CA GLY A 451 15.49 35.62 20.35
C GLY A 451 14.68 35.05 19.17
N ILE A 452 15.11 33.94 18.57
CA ILE A 452 14.30 33.18 17.61
C ILE A 452 12.96 32.81 18.26
N LYS A 453 11.85 33.19 17.62
CA LYS A 453 10.49 32.90 18.09
C LYS A 453 9.78 31.99 17.11
N HIS A 454 9.04 31.03 17.63
CA HIS A 454 8.15 30.18 16.85
C HIS A 454 6.84 30.94 16.50
N ASP A 455 6.42 30.85 15.24
CA ASP A 455 5.14 31.38 14.77
C ASP A 455 4.14 30.24 14.53
N TRP A 456 3.22 30.09 15.49
CA TRP A 456 2.16 29.08 15.44
C TRP A 456 1.30 29.19 14.18
N VAL A 457 0.91 30.40 13.79
CA VAL A 457 -0.03 30.58 12.67
C VAL A 457 0.65 30.22 11.37
N LYS A 458 1.92 30.58 11.20
CA LYS A 458 2.72 30.19 10.03
C LYS A 458 2.87 28.67 9.94
N MET A 459 3.27 28.01 11.02
CA MET A 459 3.41 26.54 11.06
C MET A 459 2.07 25.86 10.76
N LYS A 460 1.01 26.21 11.52
CA LYS A 460 -0.32 25.62 11.35
C LYS A 460 -0.83 25.80 9.93
N THR A 461 -0.64 26.97 9.32
CA THR A 461 -1.10 27.23 7.95
C THR A 461 -0.39 26.32 6.94
N ALA A 462 0.94 26.21 7.00
CA ALA A 462 1.69 25.31 6.13
C ALA A 462 1.28 23.83 6.31
N ILE A 463 1.06 23.39 7.55
CA ILE A 463 0.58 22.03 7.83
C ILE A 463 -0.83 21.81 7.26
N GLN A 464 -1.74 22.77 7.42
CA GLN A 464 -3.10 22.67 6.88
C GLN A 464 -3.13 22.70 5.35
N ASP A 465 -2.21 23.44 4.70
CA ASP A 465 -2.08 23.43 3.24
C ASP A 465 -1.67 22.03 2.74
N HIS A 466 -0.71 21.38 3.41
CA HIS A 466 -0.33 20.01 3.11
C HIS A 466 -1.48 19.02 3.35
N ILE A 467 -2.23 19.15 4.45
CA ILE A 467 -3.42 18.33 4.69
C ILE A 467 -4.47 18.55 3.58
N GLY A 468 -4.66 19.79 3.15
CA GLY A 468 -5.55 20.15 2.04
C GLY A 468 -5.16 19.47 0.73
N SER A 469 -3.86 19.40 0.42
CA SER A 469 -3.38 18.69 -0.77
C SER A 469 -3.62 17.19 -0.68
N LEU A 470 -3.42 16.57 0.49
CA LEU A 470 -3.74 15.16 0.72
C LEU A 470 -5.25 14.88 0.59
N ASN A 471 -6.10 15.73 1.17
CA ASN A 471 -7.56 15.60 1.05
C ASN A 471 -7.99 15.63 -0.42
N TRP A 472 -7.39 16.53 -1.22
CA TRP A 472 -7.65 16.62 -2.65
C TRP A 472 -7.13 15.38 -3.39
N GLY A 473 -5.88 14.96 -3.12
CA GLY A 473 -5.26 13.79 -3.72
C GLY A 473 -6.07 12.51 -3.50
N TYR A 474 -6.61 12.27 -2.30
CA TYR A 474 -7.47 11.12 -2.06
C TYR A 474 -8.77 11.17 -2.87
N ARG A 475 -9.39 12.35 -3.04
CA ARG A 475 -10.58 12.48 -3.88
C ARG A 475 -10.29 12.22 -5.35
N VAL A 476 -9.12 12.65 -5.83
CA VAL A 476 -8.65 12.40 -7.20
C VAL A 476 -8.43 10.90 -7.41
N GLN A 477 -7.69 10.23 -6.53
CA GLN A 477 -7.43 8.79 -6.60
C GLN A 477 -8.72 7.96 -6.60
N LEU A 478 -9.71 8.30 -5.75
CA LEU A 478 -11.00 7.61 -5.76
C LEU A 478 -11.74 7.79 -7.09
N ARG A 479 -11.71 9.00 -7.65
CA ARG A 479 -12.37 9.30 -8.93
C ARG A 479 -11.72 8.56 -10.10
N GLU A 480 -10.38 8.53 -10.16
CA GLU A 480 -9.61 7.83 -11.20
C GLU A 480 -9.91 6.33 -11.19
N GLN A 481 -10.04 5.75 -10.00
CA GLN A 481 -10.41 4.35 -9.82
C GLN A 481 -11.92 4.09 -9.86
N LYS A 482 -12.73 5.07 -10.29
CA LYS A 482 -14.19 4.98 -10.42
C LYS A 482 -14.91 4.56 -9.12
N VAL A 483 -14.32 4.90 -7.97
CA VAL A 483 -14.95 4.73 -6.65
C VAL A 483 -15.87 5.91 -6.36
N ASP A 484 -17.13 5.61 -6.09
CA ASP A 484 -18.13 6.62 -5.77
C ASP A 484 -17.92 7.16 -4.34
N TYR A 485 -17.27 8.32 -4.25
CA TYR A 485 -17.15 9.04 -2.98
C TYR A 485 -18.43 9.79 -2.63
N LYS A 486 -19.00 9.53 -1.44
CA LYS A 486 -20.14 10.24 -0.87
C LYS A 486 -19.76 10.88 0.46
N ASN A 487 -19.79 12.22 0.52
CA ASN A 487 -19.65 12.96 1.77
C ASN A 487 -20.97 12.97 2.55
N ALA A 488 -21.32 11.84 3.15
CA ALA A 488 -22.60 11.62 3.80
C ALA A 488 -22.50 10.61 4.94
N TYR A 489 -23.24 10.85 6.02
CA TYR A 489 -23.29 9.98 7.18
C TYR A 489 -24.14 8.75 6.87
N ALA A 490 -23.51 7.58 6.78
CA ALA A 490 -24.15 6.32 6.44
C ALA A 490 -24.60 5.55 7.68
N GLU A 491 -25.82 5.03 7.64
CA GLU A 491 -26.41 4.19 8.69
C GLU A 491 -27.11 2.98 8.05
N PHE A 492 -26.93 1.79 8.61
CA PHE A 492 -27.74 0.63 8.26
C PHE A 492 -29.22 0.86 8.62
N ILE A 493 -30.10 0.48 7.70
CA ILE A 493 -31.55 0.50 7.91
C ILE A 493 -32.19 -0.88 7.76
N SER A 494 -31.55 -1.78 7.01
CA SER A 494 -31.89 -3.20 6.92
C SER A 494 -30.70 -3.97 6.35
N PRO A 495 -30.76 -5.32 6.29
CA PRO A 495 -29.77 -6.10 5.55
C PRO A 495 -29.58 -5.58 4.13
N HIS A 496 -28.31 -5.46 3.72
CA HIS A 496 -27.90 -4.96 2.40
C HIS A 496 -28.38 -3.55 2.02
N ARG A 497 -28.76 -2.71 3.01
CA ARG A 497 -29.26 -1.35 2.74
C ARG A 497 -28.82 -0.35 3.80
N ILE A 498 -28.29 0.76 3.33
CA ILE A 498 -27.98 1.93 4.17
C ILE A 498 -28.80 3.14 3.73
N LYS A 499 -29.05 4.05 4.66
CA LYS A 499 -29.37 5.45 4.34
C LYS A 499 -28.10 6.28 4.50
N ALA A 500 -27.93 7.30 3.68
CA ALA A 500 -26.85 8.27 3.77
C ALA A 500 -27.41 9.68 3.88
N THR A 501 -26.97 10.42 4.90
CA THR A 501 -27.42 11.79 5.18
C THR A 501 -26.30 12.78 4.88
N GLU A 502 -26.49 13.63 3.88
CA GLU A 502 -25.56 14.72 3.55
C GLU A 502 -25.63 15.86 4.59
N LYS A 503 -24.63 16.75 4.62
CA LYS A 503 -24.58 17.91 5.52
C LYS A 503 -25.79 18.85 5.41
N ASN A 504 -26.43 18.92 4.23
CA ASN A 504 -27.63 19.72 3.97
C ASN A 504 -28.94 19.05 4.48
N GLY A 505 -28.86 17.84 5.07
CA GLY A 505 -30.01 17.07 5.53
C GLY A 505 -30.67 16.21 4.47
N LYS A 506 -30.17 16.20 3.22
CA LYS A 506 -30.66 15.32 2.17
C LYS A 506 -30.33 13.87 2.52
N VAL A 507 -31.36 13.02 2.45
CA VAL A 507 -31.26 11.58 2.74
C VAL A 507 -31.45 10.80 1.45
N MET A 508 -30.55 9.86 1.18
CA MET A 508 -30.63 8.91 0.08
C MET A 508 -30.44 7.50 0.60
N GLU A 509 -31.00 6.49 -0.07
CA GLU A 509 -30.79 5.08 0.25
C GLU A 509 -29.91 4.42 -0.80
N TYR A 510 -29.09 3.48 -0.35
CA TYR A 510 -28.19 2.70 -1.19
C TYR A 510 -28.18 1.24 -0.76
N THR A 511 -27.94 0.35 -1.71
CA THR A 511 -27.86 -1.09 -1.49
C THR A 511 -26.51 -1.65 -1.95
N ALA A 512 -26.00 -2.68 -1.26
CA ALA A 512 -24.74 -3.33 -1.62
C ALA A 512 -24.71 -4.83 -1.30
N ASP A 513 -23.91 -5.59 -2.05
CA ASP A 513 -23.66 -7.00 -1.72
C ASP A 513 -22.85 -7.14 -0.43
N LYS A 514 -21.74 -6.40 -0.30
CA LYS A 514 -20.86 -6.45 0.88
C LYS A 514 -20.66 -5.07 1.52
N PHE A 515 -20.34 -5.08 2.80
CA PHE A 515 -20.03 -3.87 3.57
C PHE A 515 -18.72 -4.01 4.33
N ILE A 516 -17.93 -2.94 4.35
CA ILE A 516 -16.79 -2.78 5.25
C ILE A 516 -17.06 -1.59 6.18
N ILE A 517 -17.03 -1.83 7.49
CA ILE A 517 -17.11 -0.78 8.51
C ILE A 517 -15.67 -0.35 8.84
N ALA A 518 -15.38 0.94 8.65
CA ALA A 518 -14.06 1.53 8.84
C ALA A 518 -14.18 2.93 9.47
N THR A 519 -15.10 3.08 10.43
CA THR A 519 -15.51 4.38 11.01
C THR A 519 -14.53 4.98 12.01
N GLY A 520 -13.49 4.23 12.39
CA GLY A 520 -12.44 4.66 13.34
C GLY A 520 -13.00 5.07 14.70
N GLU A 521 -12.25 5.91 15.40
CA GLU A 521 -12.61 6.39 16.74
C GLU A 521 -12.61 7.92 16.83
N ARG A 522 -13.17 8.45 17.92
CA ARG A 522 -13.12 9.90 18.27
C ARG A 522 -12.62 10.10 19.70
N PRO A 523 -11.96 11.23 20.03
CA PRO A 523 -11.50 11.51 21.39
C PRO A 523 -12.61 11.50 22.44
N ARG A 524 -12.31 10.93 23.60
CA ARG A 524 -13.20 10.93 24.76
C ARG A 524 -13.06 12.22 25.56
N TYR A 525 -14.19 12.77 26.01
CA TYR A 525 -14.25 13.84 27.00
C TYR A 525 -14.60 13.27 28.38
N PRO A 526 -14.01 13.78 29.48
CA PRO A 526 -14.47 13.44 30.82
C PRO A 526 -15.85 14.03 31.08
N ASP A 527 -16.65 13.32 31.90
CA ASP A 527 -17.97 13.77 32.32
C ASP A 527 -17.84 14.73 33.52
N ILE A 528 -17.33 15.94 33.25
CA ILE A 528 -17.17 17.01 34.24
C ILE A 528 -17.67 18.34 33.67
N PRO A 529 -18.16 19.26 34.52
CA PRO A 529 -18.62 20.57 34.06
C PRO A 529 -17.51 21.36 33.35
N GLY A 530 -17.83 21.88 32.17
CA GLY A 530 -16.93 22.72 31.37
C GLY A 530 -16.00 21.95 30.43
N ALA A 531 -15.95 20.61 30.48
CA ALA A 531 -15.04 19.83 29.66
C ALA A 531 -15.31 20.00 28.16
N LYS A 532 -16.56 19.87 27.72
CA LYS A 532 -16.92 19.99 26.30
C LYS A 532 -17.07 21.44 25.85
N GLU A 533 -17.39 22.34 26.78
CA GLU A 533 -17.65 23.75 26.51
C GLU A 533 -16.35 24.56 26.35
N PHE A 534 -15.31 24.20 27.11
CA PHE A 534 -14.08 24.99 27.19
C PHE A 534 -12.81 24.21 26.84
N GLY A 535 -12.84 22.87 26.92
CA GLY A 535 -11.71 22.04 26.56
C GLY A 535 -11.69 21.65 25.09
N ILE A 536 -10.49 21.34 24.61
CA ILE A 536 -10.25 20.87 23.24
C ILE A 536 -9.67 19.45 23.26
N THR A 537 -9.59 18.82 22.09
CA THR A 537 -8.91 17.53 21.90
C THR A 537 -7.84 17.64 20.81
N SER A 538 -7.14 16.54 20.53
CA SER A 538 -6.23 16.47 19.38
C SER A 538 -6.91 16.88 18.07
N ASP A 539 -8.21 16.58 17.94
CA ASP A 539 -9.00 16.90 16.75
C ASP A 539 -9.13 18.42 16.49
N ASP A 540 -8.91 19.24 17.51
CA ASP A 540 -8.97 20.69 17.42
C ASP A 540 -7.56 21.30 17.33
N LEU A 541 -6.61 20.75 18.10
CA LEU A 541 -5.27 21.32 18.31
C LEU A 541 -4.54 21.60 16.98
N PHE A 542 -4.57 20.67 16.04
CA PHE A 542 -3.81 20.76 14.79
C PHE A 542 -4.31 21.84 13.82
N SER A 543 -5.51 22.37 14.05
CA SER A 543 -6.13 23.42 13.23
C SER A 543 -6.40 24.70 14.03
N LEU A 544 -5.94 24.77 15.29
CA LEU A 544 -6.23 25.88 16.19
C LEU A 544 -5.76 27.21 15.57
N PRO A 545 -6.64 28.22 15.43
CA PRO A 545 -6.31 29.43 14.69
C PRO A 545 -5.38 30.40 15.45
N TYR A 546 -5.10 30.11 16.71
CA TYR A 546 -4.26 30.90 17.61
C TYR A 546 -3.32 29.98 18.40
N CYS A 547 -2.23 30.55 18.93
CA CYS A 547 -1.30 29.82 19.78
C CYS A 547 -1.99 29.42 21.11
N PRO A 548 -1.88 28.15 21.55
CA PRO A 548 -2.61 27.67 22.72
C PRO A 548 -2.15 28.27 24.06
N GLY A 549 -0.98 28.92 24.13
CA GLY A 549 -0.48 29.55 25.35
C GLY A 549 -0.17 28.53 26.46
N LYS A 550 -0.31 28.93 27.74
CA LYS A 550 -0.14 28.01 28.87
C LYS A 550 -1.16 26.87 28.78
N THR A 551 -0.70 25.64 28.65
CA THR A 551 -1.53 24.50 28.26
C THR A 551 -1.51 23.39 29.32
N LEU A 552 -2.70 22.97 29.76
CA LEU A 552 -2.88 21.72 30.51
C LEU A 552 -3.24 20.59 29.56
N VAL A 553 -2.45 19.52 29.55
CA VAL A 553 -2.78 18.26 28.87
C VAL A 553 -3.28 17.26 29.90
N VAL A 554 -4.54 16.85 29.81
CA VAL A 554 -5.12 15.83 30.69
C VAL A 554 -5.05 14.48 29.99
N GLY A 555 -4.28 13.55 30.57
CA GLY A 555 -4.05 12.23 30.01
C GLY A 555 -2.58 11.84 30.02
N ALA A 556 -2.32 10.57 29.73
CA ALA A 556 -0.98 10.00 29.70
C ALA A 556 -0.84 8.95 28.58
N SER A 557 -1.67 9.08 27.54
CA SER A 557 -1.56 8.31 26.30
C SER A 557 -0.38 8.82 25.47
N TYR A 558 -0.01 8.10 24.41
CA TYR A 558 0.98 8.60 23.45
C TYR A 558 0.57 9.97 22.89
N VAL A 559 -0.71 10.17 22.55
CA VAL A 559 -1.23 11.48 22.09
C VAL A 559 -0.96 12.58 23.12
N ALA A 560 -1.18 12.31 24.41
CA ALA A 560 -0.95 13.29 25.47
C ALA A 560 0.52 13.70 25.55
N LEU A 561 1.44 12.73 25.53
CA LEU A 561 2.86 12.98 25.69
C LEU A 561 3.48 13.61 24.43
N GLU A 562 3.07 13.16 23.24
CA GLU A 562 3.49 13.76 21.96
C GLU A 562 3.06 15.23 21.89
N CYS A 563 1.78 15.53 22.18
CA CYS A 563 1.27 16.90 22.18
C CYS A 563 1.93 17.77 23.25
N GLY A 564 2.08 17.26 24.48
CA GLY A 564 2.78 18.01 25.53
C GLY A 564 4.23 18.30 25.15
N GLY A 565 4.92 17.33 24.53
CA GLY A 565 6.29 17.44 24.07
C GLY A 565 6.50 18.56 23.05
N PHE A 566 5.81 18.50 21.91
CA PHE A 566 6.02 19.52 20.88
C PHE A 566 5.54 20.92 21.30
N LEU A 567 4.50 21.01 22.15
CA LEU A 567 4.03 22.30 22.67
C LEU A 567 5.08 22.96 23.58
N GLN A 568 5.76 22.17 24.43
CA GLN A 568 6.84 22.68 25.26
C GLN A 568 8.01 23.14 24.41
N ALA A 569 8.39 22.39 23.37
CA ALA A 569 9.49 22.75 22.47
C ALA A 569 9.24 24.07 21.71
N PHE A 570 7.98 24.46 21.52
CA PHE A 570 7.61 25.78 20.99
C PHE A 570 7.73 26.93 22.02
N GLY A 571 8.19 26.64 23.24
CA GLY A 571 8.36 27.60 24.32
C GLY A 571 7.11 27.84 25.16
N LEU A 572 6.13 26.94 25.12
CA LEU A 572 4.90 27.07 25.91
C LEU A 572 5.05 26.44 27.30
N ASP A 573 4.38 27.04 28.29
CA ASP A 573 4.23 26.46 29.63
C ASP A 573 3.23 25.29 29.55
N VAL A 574 3.75 24.06 29.67
CA VAL A 574 2.98 22.83 29.54
C VAL A 574 2.98 22.06 30.86
N THR A 575 1.78 21.71 31.31
CA THR A 575 1.57 20.77 32.41
C THR A 575 0.82 19.55 31.90
N ILE A 576 1.26 18.35 32.27
CA ILE A 576 0.55 17.10 31.95
C ILE A 576 -0.01 16.49 33.23
N MET A 577 -1.32 16.26 33.25
CA MET A 577 -2.04 15.67 34.38
C MET A 577 -2.29 14.18 34.13
N VAL A 578 -1.65 13.35 34.96
CA VAL A 578 -1.61 11.90 34.85
C VAL A 578 -2.45 11.28 35.96
N ARG A 579 -3.50 10.55 35.58
CA ARG A 579 -4.36 9.86 36.56
C ARG A 579 -3.65 8.74 37.33
N SER A 580 -2.74 8.02 36.67
CA SER A 580 -2.10 6.82 37.24
C SER A 580 -0.66 6.63 36.73
N ILE A 581 -0.50 6.05 35.55
CA ILE A 581 0.80 5.71 34.92
C ILE A 581 0.88 6.30 33.51
N LEU A 582 2.10 6.45 33.01
CA LEU A 582 2.39 6.86 31.64
C LEU A 582 2.26 5.69 30.67
N LEU A 583 1.78 5.97 29.44
CA LEU A 583 1.73 5.02 28.32
C LEU A 583 1.23 3.63 28.71
N ARG A 584 0.07 3.56 29.37
CA ARG A 584 -0.53 2.28 29.79
C ARG A 584 -0.61 1.31 28.60
N GLY A 585 -0.07 0.11 28.77
CA GLY A 585 0.01 -0.94 27.73
C GLY A 585 1.36 -0.98 27.00
N PHE A 586 2.22 0.02 27.19
CA PHE A 586 3.63 -0.04 26.80
C PHE A 586 4.49 -0.48 27.97
N ASP A 587 5.71 -0.93 27.66
CA ASP A 587 6.75 -1.23 28.64
C ASP A 587 6.97 -0.07 29.61
N GLN A 588 6.71 -0.31 30.89
CA GLN A 588 6.69 0.73 31.90
C GLN A 588 8.08 1.28 32.24
N GLN A 589 9.15 0.52 32.04
CA GLN A 589 10.50 1.07 32.17
C GLN A 589 10.74 2.14 31.10
N MET A 590 10.35 1.86 29.85
CA MET A 590 10.48 2.81 28.75
C MET A 590 9.58 4.03 28.94
N ALA A 591 8.35 3.83 29.42
CA ALA A 591 7.41 4.91 29.69
C ALA A 591 7.91 5.90 30.75
N GLU A 592 8.55 5.41 31.82
CA GLU A 592 9.13 6.28 32.85
C GLU A 592 10.38 7.02 32.36
N LEU A 593 11.21 6.40 31.50
CA LEU A 593 12.33 7.10 30.86
C LEU A 593 11.86 8.23 29.92
N VAL A 594 10.78 8.00 29.17
CA VAL A 594 10.11 9.05 28.37
C VAL A 594 9.64 10.19 29.26
N GLY A 595 8.95 9.87 30.37
CA GLY A 595 8.47 10.87 31.33
C GLY A 595 9.60 11.69 31.95
N ALA A 596 10.68 11.02 32.37
CA ALA A 596 11.85 11.67 32.95
C ALA A 596 12.52 12.64 31.97
N TYR A 597 12.61 12.28 30.68
CA TYR A 597 13.16 13.19 29.68
C TYR A 597 12.30 14.45 29.50
N MET A 598 10.98 14.27 29.50
CA MET A 598 10.03 15.38 29.39
C MET A 598 10.10 16.32 30.61
N GLU A 599 10.27 15.79 31.81
CA GLU A 599 10.51 16.58 33.02
C GLU A 599 11.84 17.34 32.95
N ASN A 600 12.92 16.73 32.42
CA ASN A 600 14.21 17.38 32.20
C ASN A 600 14.10 18.57 31.22
N LEU A 601 13.17 18.51 30.26
CA LEU A 601 12.86 19.63 29.36
C LEU A 601 12.02 20.72 30.04
N GLY A 602 11.51 20.51 31.25
CA GLY A 602 10.71 21.49 32.00
C GLY A 602 9.19 21.32 31.85
N ILE A 603 8.73 20.17 31.36
CA ILE A 603 7.30 19.82 31.41
C ILE A 603 6.93 19.44 32.84
N ASN A 604 5.90 20.06 33.39
CA ASN A 604 5.41 19.72 34.73
C ASN A 604 4.49 18.48 34.67
N LEU A 605 4.92 17.35 35.21
CA LEU A 605 4.10 16.13 35.30
C LEU A 605 3.38 16.06 36.66
N ILE A 606 2.08 16.36 36.66
CA ILE A 606 1.23 16.20 37.85
C ILE A 606 0.67 14.79 37.86
N ARG A 607 1.20 13.93 38.74
CA ARG A 607 0.80 12.53 38.86
C ARG A 607 -0.30 12.31 39.88
N SER A 608 -1.04 11.22 39.70
CA SER A 608 -2.15 10.79 40.56
C SER A 608 -3.21 11.89 40.77
N CYS A 609 -3.54 12.63 39.72
CA CYS A 609 -4.48 13.75 39.78
C CYS A 609 -5.54 13.65 38.68
N VAL A 610 -6.77 14.07 38.98
CA VAL A 610 -7.92 14.04 38.05
C VAL A 610 -8.70 15.34 38.09
N PRO A 611 -9.05 15.92 36.92
CA PRO A 611 -9.83 17.15 36.88
C PRO A 611 -11.28 16.89 37.27
N THR A 612 -11.89 17.86 37.94
CA THR A 612 -13.30 17.82 38.38
C THR A 612 -14.14 18.95 37.84
N LYS A 613 -13.52 20.07 37.40
CA LYS A 613 -14.23 21.23 36.88
C LYS A 613 -13.33 22.10 36.01
N ILE A 614 -13.91 22.69 34.95
CA ILE A 614 -13.28 23.75 34.16
C ILE A 614 -14.20 24.97 34.12
N GLU A 615 -13.64 26.15 34.39
CA GLU A 615 -14.37 27.41 34.38
C GLU A 615 -13.67 28.44 33.50
N ARG A 616 -14.43 29.20 32.71
CA ARG A 616 -13.89 30.32 31.95
C ARG A 616 -13.79 31.56 32.84
N LEU A 617 -12.58 32.11 32.96
CA LEU A 617 -12.30 33.36 33.67
C LEU A 617 -12.28 34.56 32.72
N GLU A 618 -11.70 34.39 31.54
CA GLU A 618 -11.57 35.44 30.52
C GLU A 618 -11.94 34.88 29.13
N GLU A 619 -12.72 35.63 28.36
CA GLU A 619 -13.01 35.33 26.96
C GLU A 619 -11.82 35.72 26.08
N GLY A 620 -11.58 34.97 25.00
CA GLY A 620 -10.52 35.27 24.05
C GLY A 620 -9.99 34.04 23.33
N SER A 621 -8.99 34.29 22.49
CA SER A 621 -8.31 33.30 21.64
C SER A 621 -6.79 33.54 21.68
N PRO A 622 -6.07 33.05 22.72
CA PRO A 622 -6.61 32.22 23.80
C PRO A 622 -7.28 33.05 24.91
N GLY A 623 -8.30 32.48 25.54
CA GLY A 623 -8.90 33.01 26.76
C GLY A 623 -8.12 32.56 28.00
N LYS A 624 -8.81 32.57 29.14
CA LYS A 624 -8.26 32.08 30.41
C LYS A 624 -9.25 31.16 31.10
N LEU A 625 -8.79 29.98 31.49
CA LEU A 625 -9.56 28.91 32.11
C LEU A 625 -8.98 28.59 33.49
N ARG A 626 -9.85 28.33 34.47
CA ARG A 626 -9.48 27.74 35.75
C ARG A 626 -9.80 26.26 35.73
N VAL A 627 -8.85 25.44 36.14
CA VAL A 627 -9.04 24.00 36.30
C VAL A 627 -8.98 23.66 37.78
N THR A 628 -10.02 23.00 38.27
CA THR A 628 -10.04 22.37 39.59
C THR A 628 -9.88 20.86 39.41
N ALA A 629 -9.00 20.26 40.22
CA ALA A 629 -8.70 18.84 40.21
C ALA A 629 -8.44 18.34 41.64
N HIS A 630 -8.39 17.02 41.82
CA HIS A 630 -7.97 16.41 43.08
C HIS A 630 -6.89 15.37 42.84
N TYR A 631 -5.90 15.37 43.73
CA TYR A 631 -4.97 14.27 43.90
C TYR A 631 -5.66 13.06 44.53
N THR A 632 -5.09 11.87 44.38
CA THR A 632 -5.62 10.63 44.98
C THR A 632 -5.66 10.66 46.50
N ASP A 633 -4.87 11.51 47.14
CA ASP A 633 -4.89 11.74 48.60
C ASP A 633 -5.99 12.72 49.05
N GLY A 634 -6.78 13.25 48.11
CA GLY A 634 -7.85 14.21 48.35
C GLY A 634 -7.40 15.68 48.32
N THR A 635 -6.10 15.96 48.21
CA THR A 635 -5.58 17.34 48.09
C THR A 635 -6.16 18.00 46.84
N GLU A 636 -6.63 19.24 46.97
CA GLU A 636 -7.16 20.01 45.85
C GLU A 636 -6.02 20.65 45.05
N PHE A 637 -6.15 20.59 43.73
CA PHE A 637 -5.32 21.33 42.77
C PHE A 637 -6.19 22.38 42.09
N VAL A 638 -5.70 23.62 42.04
CA VAL A 638 -6.31 24.71 41.28
C VAL A 638 -5.22 25.49 40.58
N ASP A 639 -5.33 25.63 39.27
CA ASP A 639 -4.44 26.47 38.46
C ASP A 639 -5.18 27.03 37.24
N GLU A 640 -4.58 28.05 36.62
CA GLU A 640 -5.13 28.78 35.48
C GLU A 640 -4.30 28.49 34.22
N PHE A 641 -5.01 28.21 33.13
CA PHE A 641 -4.45 27.83 31.82
C PHE A 641 -5.14 28.63 30.71
N ASN A 642 -4.46 28.77 29.57
CA ASN A 642 -5.07 29.31 28.36
C ASN A 642 -5.85 28.24 27.60
N THR A 643 -5.32 27.01 27.58
CA THR A 643 -5.88 25.87 26.86
C THR A 643 -5.89 24.63 27.73
N VAL A 644 -6.97 23.83 27.66
CA VAL A 644 -7.04 22.49 28.26
C VAL A 644 -7.27 21.46 27.16
N LEU A 645 -6.31 20.56 26.98
CA LEU A 645 -6.31 19.49 25.98
C LEU A 645 -6.66 18.16 26.65
N PHE A 646 -7.76 17.53 26.24
CA PHE A 646 -8.12 16.19 26.68
C PHE A 646 -7.56 15.11 25.75
N ALA A 647 -6.69 14.26 26.28
CA ALA A 647 -6.07 13.13 25.60
C ALA A 647 -6.20 11.85 26.46
N ILE A 648 -7.42 11.59 26.94
CA ILE A 648 -7.75 10.53 27.92
C ILE A 648 -8.21 9.20 27.30
N GLY A 649 -7.94 9.02 26.01
CA GLY A 649 -8.40 7.88 25.21
C GLY A 649 -9.40 8.28 24.13
N ARG A 650 -9.78 7.30 23.33
CA ARG A 650 -10.70 7.44 22.20
C ARG A 650 -11.79 6.37 22.31
N ASP A 651 -12.93 6.64 21.69
CA ASP A 651 -14.10 5.75 21.67
C ASP A 651 -14.43 5.38 20.22
N ALA A 652 -14.60 4.09 19.95
CA ALA A 652 -14.97 3.55 18.64
C ALA A 652 -16.31 4.09 18.13
N CYS A 653 -16.36 4.46 16.85
CA CYS A 653 -17.53 5.03 16.18
C CYS A 653 -18.51 3.94 15.71
N THR A 654 -19.04 3.14 16.64
CA THR A 654 -19.99 2.05 16.37
C THR A 654 -21.43 2.38 16.75
N GLN A 655 -21.64 3.50 17.45
CA GLN A 655 -22.97 3.98 17.83
C GLN A 655 -23.63 4.79 16.72
N ASN A 656 -24.97 4.70 16.62
CA ASN A 656 -25.80 5.45 15.68
C ASN A 656 -25.52 5.20 14.18
N ILE A 657 -24.84 4.10 13.83
CA ILE A 657 -24.67 3.64 12.44
C ILE A 657 -25.56 2.44 12.08
N GLY A 658 -26.50 2.07 12.97
CA GLY A 658 -27.53 1.05 12.71
C GLY A 658 -27.09 -0.41 12.82
N LEU A 659 -25.97 -0.70 13.51
CA LEU A 659 -25.45 -2.07 13.67
C LEU A 659 -26.45 -3.03 14.32
N ASP A 660 -27.30 -2.51 15.22
CA ASP A 660 -28.39 -3.22 15.87
C ASP A 660 -29.46 -3.71 14.88
N ARG A 661 -29.68 -2.98 13.78
CA ARG A 661 -30.69 -3.33 12.77
C ARG A 661 -30.26 -4.42 11.81
N VAL A 662 -28.97 -4.75 11.82
CA VAL A 662 -28.36 -5.80 10.99
C VAL A 662 -27.70 -6.88 11.85
N ASP A 663 -27.96 -6.86 13.17
CA ASP A 663 -27.49 -7.83 14.15
C ASP A 663 -25.95 -7.97 14.23
N VAL A 664 -25.18 -6.90 13.93
CA VAL A 664 -23.72 -6.91 14.14
C VAL A 664 -23.43 -6.77 15.64
N HIS A 665 -22.66 -7.71 16.18
CA HIS A 665 -22.27 -7.70 17.59
C HIS A 665 -21.23 -6.60 17.86
N VAL A 666 -21.44 -5.87 18.96
CA VAL A 666 -20.50 -4.88 19.49
C VAL A 666 -20.25 -5.23 20.96
N ASN A 667 -18.98 -5.24 21.37
CA ASN A 667 -18.62 -5.56 22.75
C ASN A 667 -19.01 -4.41 23.72
N LYS A 668 -18.86 -4.64 25.03
CA LYS A 668 -19.20 -3.65 26.06
C LYS A 668 -18.37 -2.36 25.98
N SER A 669 -17.19 -2.42 25.37
CA SER A 669 -16.28 -1.30 25.19
C SER A 669 -16.53 -0.54 23.88
N GLY A 670 -17.47 -0.99 23.05
CA GLY A 670 -17.83 -0.36 21.78
C GLY A 670 -17.08 -0.88 20.54
N PHE A 671 -16.21 -1.87 20.66
CA PHE A 671 -15.46 -2.45 19.54
C PHE A 671 -16.22 -3.63 18.90
N ILE A 672 -15.91 -3.92 17.64
CA ILE A 672 -16.51 -5.01 16.86
C ILE A 672 -15.60 -6.24 16.92
N PRO A 673 -16.06 -7.36 17.49
CA PRO A 673 -15.37 -8.64 17.39
C PRO A 673 -15.45 -9.18 15.95
N VAL A 674 -14.32 -9.64 15.42
CA VAL A 674 -14.21 -10.24 14.09
C VAL A 674 -13.42 -11.55 14.16
N ASN A 675 -13.59 -12.40 13.16
CA ASN A 675 -12.69 -13.54 12.97
C ASN A 675 -11.33 -13.10 12.37
N GLU A 676 -10.43 -14.04 12.12
CA GLU A 676 -9.09 -13.78 11.57
C GLU A 676 -9.09 -13.18 10.16
N ALA A 677 -10.23 -13.23 9.46
CA ALA A 677 -10.41 -12.68 8.12
C ALA A 677 -11.21 -11.36 8.12
N GLU A 678 -11.26 -10.67 9.27
CA GLU A 678 -11.95 -9.38 9.47
C GLU A 678 -13.47 -9.43 9.27
N GLN A 679 -14.06 -10.64 9.26
CA GLN A 679 -15.50 -10.83 9.11
C GLN A 679 -16.19 -10.73 10.47
N THR A 680 -17.31 -9.99 10.51
CA THR A 680 -18.18 -9.92 11.70
C THR A 680 -19.00 -11.21 11.86
N ASN A 681 -19.88 -11.27 12.86
CA ASN A 681 -20.86 -12.35 12.97
C ASN A 681 -21.89 -12.36 11.80
N VAL A 682 -21.95 -11.31 10.99
CA VAL A 682 -22.84 -11.19 9.83
C VAL A 682 -22.03 -11.42 8.54
N PRO A 683 -22.31 -12.48 7.74
CA PRO A 683 -21.41 -12.92 6.67
C PRO A 683 -21.08 -11.91 5.57
N TYR A 684 -21.95 -10.92 5.35
CA TYR A 684 -21.77 -9.89 4.32
C TYR A 684 -21.20 -8.56 4.89
N ILE A 685 -20.88 -8.51 6.19
CA ILE A 685 -20.33 -7.33 6.86
C ILE A 685 -18.97 -7.66 7.46
N TYR A 686 -18.00 -6.82 7.14
CA TYR A 686 -16.62 -6.87 7.61
C TYR A 686 -16.31 -5.58 8.37
N ALA A 687 -15.28 -5.61 9.20
CA ALA A 687 -14.80 -4.43 9.92
C ALA A 687 -13.28 -4.37 9.89
N ILE A 688 -12.70 -3.17 9.78
CA ILE A 688 -11.25 -2.97 9.72
C ILE A 688 -10.82 -1.72 10.49
N GLY A 689 -9.55 -1.68 10.90
CA GLY A 689 -8.94 -0.56 11.61
C GLY A 689 -9.34 -0.48 13.08
N ASP A 690 -9.31 0.73 13.62
CA ASP A 690 -9.37 0.99 15.07
C ASP A 690 -10.67 0.51 15.76
N ILE A 691 -11.72 0.19 15.01
CA ILE A 691 -12.98 -0.32 15.58
C ILE A 691 -12.93 -1.81 15.96
N LEU A 692 -11.83 -2.50 15.65
CA LEU A 692 -11.66 -3.92 15.91
C LEU A 692 -11.28 -4.21 17.37
N GLU A 693 -11.87 -5.26 17.94
CA GLU A 693 -11.50 -5.72 19.27
C GLU A 693 -10.09 -6.33 19.29
N GLY A 694 -9.21 -5.80 20.15
CA GLY A 694 -7.93 -6.40 20.48
C GLY A 694 -6.88 -6.36 19.36
N LYS A 695 -7.04 -5.47 18.38
CA LYS A 695 -6.07 -5.24 17.30
C LYS A 695 -5.33 -3.91 17.50
N PRO A 696 -4.07 -3.76 17.06
CA PRO A 696 -3.36 -2.49 17.15
C PRO A 696 -4.04 -1.37 16.34
N GLU A 697 -4.32 -0.24 16.99
CA GLU A 697 -4.99 0.95 16.43
C GLU A 697 -3.99 1.83 15.66
N LEU A 698 -3.47 1.31 14.54
CA LEU A 698 -2.39 1.94 13.76
C LEU A 698 -2.73 2.03 12.28
N THR A 699 -2.35 3.16 11.65
CA THR A 699 -2.60 3.42 10.23
C THR A 699 -2.05 2.34 9.29
N PRO A 700 -0.79 1.87 9.40
CA PRO A 700 -0.29 0.81 8.53
C PRO A 700 -1.09 -0.49 8.68
N VAL A 701 -1.54 -0.81 9.89
CA VAL A 701 -2.39 -1.98 10.17
C VAL A 701 -3.72 -1.84 9.46
N ALA A 702 -4.39 -0.70 9.58
CA ALA A 702 -5.67 -0.44 8.91
C ALA A 702 -5.55 -0.50 7.39
N ILE A 703 -4.47 0.06 6.81
CA ILE A 703 -4.21 0.01 5.36
C ILE A 703 -3.99 -1.43 4.90
N HIS A 704 -3.14 -2.17 5.60
CA HIS A 704 -2.80 -3.55 5.23
C HIS A 704 -4.02 -4.48 5.35
N ALA A 705 -4.79 -4.36 6.45
CA ALA A 705 -6.05 -5.07 6.64
C ALA A 705 -7.07 -4.76 5.53
N GLY A 706 -7.23 -3.48 5.17
CA GLY A 706 -8.13 -3.07 4.11
C GLY A 706 -7.76 -3.64 2.74
N LYS A 707 -6.47 -3.58 2.37
CA LYS A 707 -5.98 -4.15 1.12
C LYS A 707 -6.16 -5.66 1.06
N LEU A 708 -5.62 -6.39 2.04
CA LEU A 708 -5.69 -7.85 2.05
C LEU A 708 -7.14 -8.35 2.10
N LEU A 709 -8.02 -7.68 2.83
CA LEU A 709 -9.45 -8.01 2.82
C LEU A 709 -10.05 -7.85 1.42
N ALA A 710 -9.79 -6.74 0.72
CA ALA A 710 -10.31 -6.55 -0.64
C ALA A 710 -9.79 -7.61 -1.62
N GLN A 711 -8.51 -7.98 -1.52
CA GLN A 711 -7.90 -9.06 -2.30
C GLN A 711 -8.58 -10.41 -2.04
N ARG A 712 -8.92 -10.73 -0.78
CA ARG A 712 -9.67 -11.96 -0.46
C ARG A 712 -11.11 -11.92 -0.98
N LEU A 713 -11.77 -10.77 -0.88
CA LEU A 713 -13.16 -10.64 -1.30
C LEU A 713 -13.33 -10.69 -2.82
N PHE A 714 -12.37 -10.15 -3.58
CA PHE A 714 -12.55 -9.91 -5.02
C PHE A 714 -11.39 -10.36 -5.90
N GLY A 715 -10.20 -10.54 -5.34
CA GLY A 715 -8.99 -10.97 -6.06
C GLY A 715 -8.60 -12.44 -5.89
N GLY A 716 -9.40 -13.24 -5.18
CA GLY A 716 -9.15 -14.68 -5.00
C GLY A 716 -8.00 -15.03 -4.05
N SER A 717 -7.46 -14.05 -3.32
CA SER A 717 -6.40 -14.27 -2.32
C SER A 717 -6.93 -15.01 -1.09
N ASP A 718 -6.05 -15.73 -0.39
CA ASP A 718 -6.28 -16.32 0.93
C ASP A 718 -5.43 -15.65 2.04
N THR A 719 -4.59 -14.67 1.67
CA THR A 719 -3.65 -14.00 2.59
C THR A 719 -4.37 -13.20 3.68
N LEU A 720 -4.08 -13.52 4.94
CA LEU A 720 -4.59 -12.82 6.12
C LEU A 720 -3.63 -11.72 6.59
N THR A 721 -4.17 -10.73 7.31
CA THR A 721 -3.34 -9.74 7.98
C THR A 721 -2.71 -10.34 9.23
N ASP A 722 -1.39 -10.23 9.35
CA ASP A 722 -0.71 -10.59 10.59
C ASP A 722 -0.65 -9.38 11.54
N TYR A 723 -1.22 -9.55 12.73
CA TYR A 723 -1.28 -8.54 13.79
C TYR A 723 -0.23 -8.76 14.89
N VAL A 724 0.64 -9.76 14.73
CA VAL A 724 1.70 -10.09 15.69
C VAL A 724 2.95 -9.27 15.39
N ASN A 725 3.62 -8.81 16.45
CA ASN A 725 4.89 -8.05 16.37
C ASN A 725 4.80 -6.79 15.49
N VAL A 726 3.67 -6.08 15.54
CA VAL A 726 3.52 -4.78 14.86
C VAL A 726 4.41 -3.74 15.54
N ALA A 727 5.34 -3.17 14.79
CA ALA A 727 6.21 -2.09 15.26
C ALA A 727 5.43 -0.82 15.57
N THR A 728 5.80 -0.13 16.64
CA THR A 728 5.18 1.13 17.07
C THR A 728 6.26 2.15 17.44
N THR A 729 5.99 3.44 17.20
CA THR A 729 6.85 4.54 17.66
C THR A 729 6.01 5.65 18.27
N VAL A 730 6.38 6.08 19.47
CA VAL A 730 5.84 7.24 20.18
C VAL A 730 6.79 8.41 19.93
N PHE A 731 6.27 9.47 19.28
CA PHE A 731 7.05 10.63 18.84
C PHE A 731 7.06 11.73 19.92
N THR A 732 7.52 11.36 21.11
CA THR A 732 7.87 12.31 22.17
C THR A 732 9.16 13.06 21.84
N PRO A 733 9.54 14.13 22.57
CA PRO A 733 10.75 14.91 22.27
C PRO A 733 12.02 14.05 22.14
N LEU A 734 12.12 13.00 22.95
CA LEU A 734 12.95 11.83 22.66
C LEU A 734 12.03 10.66 22.29
N GLU A 735 12.23 10.10 21.10
CA GLU A 735 11.30 9.14 20.52
C GLU A 735 11.48 7.74 21.13
N TYR A 736 10.38 7.00 21.25
CA TYR A 736 10.37 5.63 21.77
C TYR A 736 9.81 4.66 20.73
N GLY A 737 10.65 3.76 20.22
CA GLY A 737 10.29 2.68 19.30
C GLY A 737 10.22 1.33 19.99
N CYS A 738 9.24 0.49 19.62
CA CYS A 738 9.12 -0.87 20.16
C CYS A 738 8.50 -1.88 19.18
N ILE A 739 8.85 -3.16 19.37
CA ILE A 739 8.29 -4.32 18.66
C ILE A 739 8.07 -5.45 19.67
N GLY A 740 6.96 -6.15 19.55
CA GLY A 740 6.69 -7.35 20.36
C GLY A 740 6.25 -7.02 21.79
N LEU A 741 6.65 -7.86 22.74
CA LEU A 741 6.20 -7.81 24.13
C LEU A 741 6.99 -6.79 24.94
N SER A 742 6.30 -6.13 25.88
CA SER A 742 6.95 -5.46 27.00
C SER A 742 7.69 -6.47 27.89
N GLU A 743 8.61 -5.99 28.72
CA GLU A 743 9.33 -6.86 29.66
C GLU A 743 8.38 -7.50 30.68
N GLU A 744 7.44 -6.74 31.21
CA GLU A 744 6.44 -7.22 32.15
C GLU A 744 5.48 -8.27 31.52
N ASP A 745 5.06 -8.09 30.27
CA ASP A 745 4.23 -9.07 29.57
C ASP A 745 5.01 -10.32 29.19
N ALA A 746 6.28 -10.16 28.80
CA ALA A 746 7.17 -11.29 28.55
C ALA A 746 7.36 -12.12 29.82
N ILE A 747 7.59 -11.47 30.98
CA ILE A 747 7.69 -12.15 32.28
C ILE A 747 6.39 -12.90 32.60
N GLN A 748 5.24 -12.27 32.39
CA GLN A 748 3.94 -12.91 32.61
C GLN A 748 3.74 -14.13 31.71
N LYS A 749 4.19 -14.07 30.45
CA LYS A 749 3.98 -15.12 29.45
C LYS A 749 4.96 -16.28 29.56
N TYR A 750 6.25 -15.99 29.73
CA TYR A 750 7.34 -16.99 29.66
C TYR A 750 7.97 -17.32 31.02
N GLY A 751 7.71 -16.50 32.04
CA GLY A 751 8.33 -16.60 33.37
C GLY A 751 9.72 -15.96 33.41
N GLU A 752 10.01 -15.22 34.48
CA GLU A 752 11.25 -14.44 34.66
C GLU A 752 12.54 -15.26 34.50
N ASN A 753 12.55 -16.51 35.00
CA ASN A 753 13.72 -17.39 34.91
C ASN A 753 14.04 -17.83 33.47
N ASN A 754 13.06 -17.76 32.56
CA ASN A 754 13.21 -18.15 31.16
C ASN A 754 13.53 -16.96 30.23
N LEU A 755 13.74 -15.77 30.79
CA LEU A 755 14.06 -14.58 30.02
C LEU A 755 15.48 -14.09 30.30
N GLU A 756 16.11 -13.56 29.27
CA GLU A 756 17.32 -12.75 29.39
C GLU A 756 17.04 -11.39 28.73
N VAL A 757 17.36 -10.30 29.42
CA VAL A 757 17.13 -8.94 28.93
C VAL A 757 18.48 -8.27 28.72
N TYR A 758 18.89 -8.14 27.46
CA TYR A 758 20.08 -7.40 27.07
C TYR A 758 19.74 -5.92 26.98
N HIS A 759 20.59 -5.05 27.50
CA HIS A 759 20.34 -3.61 27.51
C HIS A 759 21.62 -2.77 27.53
N SER A 760 21.53 -1.53 27.06
CA SER A 760 22.61 -0.55 27.12
C SER A 760 22.06 0.86 27.07
N ASN A 761 22.71 1.78 27.79
CA ASN A 761 22.62 3.19 27.46
C ASN A 761 23.52 3.49 26.25
N PHE A 762 23.25 4.59 25.57
CA PHE A 762 24.10 5.12 24.51
C PHE A 762 23.97 6.64 24.43
N THR A 763 24.93 7.28 23.77
CA THR A 763 24.91 8.72 23.45
C THR A 763 25.04 8.85 21.93
N PRO A 764 24.07 9.44 21.22
CA PRO A 764 24.22 9.76 19.81
C PRO A 764 25.48 10.59 19.57
N LEU A 765 26.23 10.33 18.50
CA LEU A 765 27.45 11.08 18.21
C LEU A 765 27.13 12.58 18.04
N GLU A 766 25.99 12.89 17.43
CA GLU A 766 25.47 14.23 17.19
C GLU A 766 25.21 15.01 18.49
N TRP A 767 25.06 14.31 19.62
CA TRP A 767 24.78 14.89 20.93
C TRP A 767 26.03 15.26 21.73
N THR A 768 27.20 14.78 21.31
CA THR A 768 28.48 14.99 22.01
C THR A 768 28.96 16.44 21.95
N VAL A 769 28.99 17.02 20.75
CA VAL A 769 29.38 18.42 20.50
C VAL A 769 28.44 19.42 21.19
N PRO A 770 27.11 19.31 21.09
CA PRO A 770 26.20 20.23 21.77
C PRO A 770 26.06 19.97 23.27
N HIS A 771 26.86 19.06 23.84
CA HIS A 771 26.87 18.73 25.26
C HIS A 771 25.49 18.37 25.81
N ARG A 772 24.71 17.62 25.01
CA ARG A 772 23.44 17.05 25.48
C ARG A 772 23.70 15.97 26.52
N GLU A 773 22.63 15.56 27.20
CA GLU A 773 22.71 14.58 28.29
C GLU A 773 23.29 13.24 27.82
N GLU A 774 24.46 12.89 28.35
CA GLU A 774 25.12 11.61 28.07
C GLU A 774 24.37 10.45 28.73
N ASN A 775 24.39 9.28 28.08
CA ASN A 775 23.80 8.04 28.60
C ASN A 775 22.30 8.14 28.94
N PHE A 776 21.56 9.08 28.35
CA PHE A 776 20.10 9.14 28.52
C PHE A 776 19.37 8.19 27.56
N CYS A 777 19.83 8.10 26.30
CA CYS A 777 19.26 7.14 25.35
C CYS A 777 19.47 5.70 25.84
N TYR A 778 18.52 4.83 25.52
CA TYR A 778 18.47 3.48 26.09
C TYR A 778 17.89 2.50 25.09
N ALA A 779 18.49 1.32 25.01
CA ALA A 779 18.06 0.22 24.16
C ALA A 779 17.98 -1.08 24.96
N LYS A 780 16.99 -1.92 24.66
CA LYS A 780 16.91 -3.28 25.21
C LYS A 780 16.31 -4.31 24.24
N LEU A 781 16.76 -5.55 24.38
CA LEU A 781 16.23 -6.75 23.74
C LEU A 781 15.77 -7.73 24.82
N ILE A 782 14.56 -8.26 24.67
CA ILE A 782 13.97 -9.26 25.57
C ILE A 782 13.99 -10.61 24.84
N CYS A 783 14.73 -11.56 25.39
CA CYS A 783 15.01 -12.84 24.74
C CYS A 783 14.47 -14.03 25.57
N VAL A 784 13.95 -15.06 24.90
CA VAL A 784 13.48 -16.30 25.55
C VAL A 784 14.58 -17.35 25.52
N ILE A 785 15.12 -17.71 26.68
CA ILE A 785 16.28 -18.60 26.84
C ILE A 785 15.99 -19.99 26.25
N SER A 786 14.82 -20.57 26.57
CA SER A 786 14.43 -21.90 26.09
C SER A 786 14.23 -21.97 24.57
N GLU A 787 14.08 -20.83 23.89
CA GLU A 787 13.85 -20.73 22.45
C GLU A 787 15.11 -20.19 21.74
N ASN A 788 16.30 -20.62 22.17
CA ASN A 788 17.58 -20.20 21.59
C ASN A 788 17.76 -18.67 21.60
N GLU A 789 17.37 -18.03 22.71
CA GLU A 789 17.39 -16.56 22.87
C GLU A 789 16.64 -15.81 21.76
N LYS A 790 15.53 -16.38 21.28
CA LYS A 790 14.60 -15.71 20.37
C LYS A 790 14.17 -14.36 20.94
N VAL A 791 14.28 -13.31 20.13
CA VAL A 791 13.89 -11.96 20.51
C VAL A 791 12.36 -11.86 20.45
N VAL A 792 11.73 -11.61 21.60
CA VAL A 792 10.28 -11.45 21.73
C VAL A 792 9.86 -10.02 22.07
N GLY A 793 10.83 -9.16 22.41
CA GLY A 793 10.62 -7.74 22.64
C GLY A 793 11.85 -6.92 22.24
N PHE A 794 11.62 -5.78 21.61
CA PHE A 794 12.63 -4.81 21.17
C PHE A 794 12.18 -3.43 21.60
N HIS A 795 13.07 -2.65 22.21
CA HIS A 795 12.76 -1.30 22.67
C HIS A 795 13.95 -0.36 22.49
N VAL A 796 13.70 0.84 21.97
CA VAL A 796 14.70 1.91 21.83
C VAL A 796 14.10 3.25 22.21
N LEU A 797 14.78 3.98 23.09
CA LEU A 797 14.53 5.39 23.39
C LEU A 797 15.71 6.21 22.89
N GLY A 798 15.48 7.03 21.87
CA GLY A 798 16.54 7.76 21.17
C GLY A 798 16.01 8.60 20.00
N PRO A 799 16.86 9.41 19.36
CA PRO A 799 16.48 10.11 18.13
C PRO A 799 16.21 9.10 17.01
N ASN A 800 15.27 9.43 16.11
CA ASN A 800 14.92 8.62 14.94
C ASN A 800 14.51 7.18 15.28
N ALA A 801 13.83 6.99 16.41
CA ALA A 801 13.48 5.66 16.91
C ALA A 801 12.60 4.88 15.94
N GLY A 802 11.76 5.57 15.15
CA GLY A 802 10.96 4.94 14.11
C GLY A 802 11.80 4.30 13.01
N GLU A 803 12.81 5.04 12.54
CA GLU A 803 13.72 4.58 11.48
C GLU A 803 14.59 3.40 11.95
N ILE A 804 15.08 3.47 13.19
CA ILE A 804 15.83 2.38 13.83
C ILE A 804 14.96 1.12 13.93
N THR A 805 13.72 1.26 14.41
CA THR A 805 12.86 0.13 14.75
C THR A 805 12.36 -0.61 13.51
N GLN A 806 12.07 0.08 12.41
CA GLN A 806 11.38 -0.49 11.24
C GLN A 806 12.08 -1.71 10.62
N GLY A 807 13.42 -1.68 10.51
CA GLY A 807 14.20 -2.79 9.95
C GLY A 807 14.17 -4.05 10.83
N TYR A 808 14.25 -3.88 12.15
CA TYR A 808 14.23 -5.00 13.10
C TYR A 808 12.87 -5.69 13.16
N ALA A 809 11.77 -5.03 12.78
CA ALA A 809 10.46 -5.66 12.70
C ALA A 809 10.45 -6.83 11.71
N VAL A 810 11.16 -6.70 10.59
CA VAL A 810 11.33 -7.77 9.60
C VAL A 810 12.14 -8.93 10.20
N ALA A 811 13.26 -8.64 10.85
CA ALA A 811 14.10 -9.66 11.48
C ALA A 811 13.34 -10.43 12.57
N ILE A 812 12.59 -9.73 13.44
CA ILE A 812 11.78 -10.35 14.49
C ILE A 812 10.63 -11.17 13.89
N LYS A 813 10.03 -10.71 12.79
CA LYS A 813 9.02 -11.47 12.04
C LYS A 813 9.59 -12.79 11.49
N LEU A 814 10.85 -12.80 11.06
CA LEU A 814 11.59 -14.00 10.65
C LEU A 814 12.08 -14.87 11.82
N GLY A 815 11.84 -14.45 13.07
CA GLY A 815 12.20 -15.21 14.27
C GLY A 815 13.63 -14.99 14.75
N ALA A 816 14.22 -13.82 14.51
CA ALA A 816 15.58 -13.48 14.93
C ALA A 816 15.87 -13.76 16.41
N THR A 817 17.10 -14.19 16.66
CA THR A 817 17.68 -14.52 17.97
C THR A 817 18.73 -13.48 18.36
N LYS A 818 19.14 -13.45 19.64
CA LYS A 818 20.28 -12.61 20.08
C LYS A 818 21.57 -12.89 19.28
N ALA A 819 21.76 -14.13 18.84
CA ALA A 819 22.92 -14.51 18.04
C ALA A 819 22.92 -13.82 16.68
N ASP A 820 21.77 -13.71 16.01
CA ASP A 820 21.64 -13.03 14.71
C ASP A 820 21.99 -11.53 14.82
N PHE A 821 21.53 -10.88 15.90
CA PHE A 821 21.90 -9.49 16.21
C PHE A 821 23.41 -9.34 16.42
N SER A 822 24.03 -10.28 17.15
CA SER A 822 25.47 -10.24 17.47
C SER A 822 26.35 -10.57 16.27
N ALA A 823 25.84 -11.36 15.32
CA ALA A 823 26.55 -11.70 14.09
C ALA A 823 26.48 -10.58 13.03
N THR A 824 25.49 -9.70 13.13
CA THR A 824 25.30 -8.58 12.22
C THR A 824 26.33 -7.48 12.50
N ILE A 825 27.04 -7.02 11.46
CA ILE A 825 28.02 -5.93 11.59
C ILE A 825 27.28 -4.59 11.66
N GLY A 826 27.64 -3.75 12.65
CA GLY A 826 27.06 -2.42 12.81
C GLY A 826 27.54 -1.43 11.74
N ILE A 827 26.69 -0.46 11.40
CA ILE A 827 27.06 0.71 10.61
C ILE A 827 27.52 1.80 11.57
N HIS A 828 28.72 2.33 11.37
CA HIS A 828 29.33 3.30 12.28
C HIS A 828 29.63 4.64 11.59
N PRO A 829 29.31 5.79 12.20
CA PRO A 829 28.58 5.96 13.47
C PRO A 829 27.06 5.98 13.28
N THR A 830 26.32 5.15 14.03
CA THR A 830 24.85 5.22 14.07
C THR A 830 24.27 4.91 15.45
N CYS A 831 23.08 5.42 15.77
CA CYS A 831 22.39 5.00 17.00
C CYS A 831 21.96 3.52 16.97
N SER A 832 21.66 2.98 15.78
CA SER A 832 21.14 1.62 15.64
C SER A 832 22.18 0.54 15.90
N GLU A 833 23.48 0.82 15.70
CA GLU A 833 24.54 -0.18 15.86
C GLU A 833 24.65 -0.71 17.29
N ILE A 834 24.08 -0.02 18.29
CA ILE A 834 24.06 -0.49 19.67
C ILE A 834 23.44 -1.88 19.80
N PHE A 835 22.47 -2.21 18.96
CA PHE A 835 21.80 -3.50 18.98
C PHE A 835 22.68 -4.67 18.53
N THR A 836 23.76 -4.40 17.79
CA THR A 836 24.69 -5.45 17.32
C THR A 836 25.78 -5.76 18.35
N THR A 837 26.09 -4.82 19.24
CA THR A 837 27.20 -4.93 20.21
C THR A 837 26.77 -5.07 21.66
N MET A 838 25.48 -4.89 21.96
CA MET A 838 24.93 -5.00 23.32
C MET A 838 25.18 -6.39 23.94
N ALA A 839 25.98 -6.41 25.00
CA ALA A 839 26.38 -7.63 25.71
C ALA A 839 25.90 -7.67 27.17
N THR A 840 25.67 -6.52 27.79
CA THR A 840 25.23 -6.42 29.18
C THR A 840 23.80 -6.94 29.32
N SER A 841 23.57 -7.85 30.26
CA SER A 841 22.24 -8.33 30.64
C SER A 841 21.81 -7.84 32.01
N LYS A 842 20.51 -7.62 32.21
CA LYS A 842 19.93 -7.21 33.51
C LYS A 842 20.27 -8.19 34.63
N ARG A 843 20.27 -9.49 34.34
CA ARG A 843 20.57 -10.54 35.31
C ARG A 843 22.01 -10.49 35.82
N SER A 844 22.93 -9.98 35.00
CA SER A 844 24.33 -9.83 35.40
C SER A 844 24.54 -8.75 36.47
N GLY A 845 23.62 -7.78 36.58
CA GLY A 845 23.72 -6.65 37.51
C GLY A 845 24.83 -5.65 37.17
N GLN A 846 25.44 -5.74 36.00
CA GLN A 846 26.45 -4.80 35.52
C GLN A 846 25.83 -3.45 35.16
N ASP A 847 26.62 -2.38 35.23
CA ASP A 847 26.20 -1.05 34.79
C ASP A 847 26.03 -1.02 33.27
N VAL A 848 24.98 -0.35 32.83
CA VAL A 848 24.62 -0.16 31.41
C VAL A 848 25.14 1.15 30.83
N LYS A 849 25.64 2.05 31.68
CA LYS A 849 26.28 3.27 31.22
C LYS A 849 27.52 2.92 30.43
N GLN A 850 27.60 3.44 29.22
CA GLN A 850 28.81 3.37 28.44
C GLN A 850 29.76 4.45 28.92
N ALA A 851 31.00 4.05 29.22
CA ALA A 851 32.10 4.98 29.12
C ALA A 851 32.15 5.42 27.66
N GLY A 852 32.04 6.72 27.39
CA GLY A 852 32.07 7.24 26.02
C GLY A 852 33.30 6.76 25.24
N CYS A 853 33.29 6.93 23.93
CA CYS A 853 34.51 6.80 23.13
C CYS A 853 35.54 7.87 23.53
#